data_AF-A0A1Q2CA91-F1
#
_entry.id   AF-A0A1Q2CA91-F1
#
_cell.length_a   1.000
_cell.length_b   1.000
_cell.length_c   1.000
_cell.angle_alpha   90.00
_cell.angle_beta   90.00
_cell.angle_gamma   90.00
#
_symmetry.space_group_name_H-M   'P 1'
#
loop_
_entity.id
_entity.type
_entity.pdbx_description
1 polymer ?
#
loop_
_entity_poly.entity_id
_entity_poly.type
_entity_poly.pdbx_seq_one_letter_code
_entity_poly.pdbx_strand_id
1 'polypeptide(L)'
;MKQWKQRIACLLAVVMTMTGFFPWNSPVSVHAEESVIKSSADGFEYRLKVYESGIKEYICTSDTTQVYDNYQDAVKGLADISRKILTERKAEPFTVKIPVEIKADQKVDGIEKGSNPFNDAVHKETYKETGNPNEGQGLAQFLDARGNLLNDKLDKITYDETTKSYKGVFYYHMLSHQYAERYSKTITKLKEVIDSLNLDEKSDYEKCKTIREWIGKNVKYDREYAKDPANCSRRNAHDMTGAILDGYAVCDGYANLFHYMANATGLLTLFEEGYQIGSGLQHAWNLVKIDGTFYYTDCTSIALDKDGNATGEFLLGQDTMFNLTVTPKNNDIENTYSNISKDDWSKEHSVCKGNHNLVKTGEGPATCETMGYTGYYCTNQGCIYRYRDYNKEPLGHNYDYTNGEITQSQDCTHPEITTYRCTRCKAPIEVETKPSLGGHKWQPGDIIKAPTCTVNGEQEYTCTVCNQTKTEPVKATGHDWQINKILSAATCTSNGIARYICKTCGYGENHTINATGHKPEIRNKKEATCSSTGYTGDTYCSVCNKKLSSGETINKKEHTWVKQDNIPATCEKGEMEVEKCSVCGETKETQISDPLGHDFREWKITKEPTCTKYGTKKRICKRCNEYEIDVIDPTGHQHTKIIDKKAATCEEKGYSGDLYCEDCRVIIQLGQEIAATGHTWDNGEITKEPTQTATGIRTYTCKTCQKTRIETIPMLKGHHWGNGTVIKEPTCTESGEKIYHCTDEDCNESYTETIKATGHQHTKLINKKDATCEEKGYSGDTYCEDCKQIIKTGKAINPTGHDWDKGTVKKAATCESEGIREYTCNTCKKTKEETIASTGHTKTEIRNKKAATCKEEGYTGDTYCVTCGKKLAEGKAIPKTDHDWTITETPATCEKDGVRTYICDVCHTTKSEPIKAIGHSYGAWTTTKEATISSKAEQQRTCSTCGKEEITTYGEKLRPTISTNATSLKLKKKQTTKKFTVTGLAKGDYITSWTSSNKKIVTVTGNQNGTCKIKAGSKTGKATITIKLASGLTKQIKVTVQKKAVTCSKIKNVPKTIKLKKKQTYQLKPVINPITCTNKIKYKSSNKKIAKVSSTGKITAIKPGKVKITISVGKKKFVSNVIIKK
;
A
#
# COMPACT_ATOMS: atom_id res chain seq x y z
N MET A 1 -11.59 31.81 22.05
CA MET A 1 -12.90 31.70 21.35
C MET A 1 -13.70 30.43 21.70
N LYS A 2 -13.08 29.25 21.87
CA LYS A 2 -13.78 27.99 22.26
C LYS A 2 -14.51 28.06 23.61
N GLN A 3 -13.86 28.54 24.68
CA GLN A 3 -14.48 28.68 26.02
C GLN A 3 -15.67 29.67 26.06
N TRP A 4 -15.71 30.64 25.15
CA TRP A 4 -16.77 31.64 25.08
C TRP A 4 -18.06 31.06 24.46
N LYS A 5 -17.93 30.16 23.47
CA LYS A 5 -19.07 29.47 22.85
C LYS A 5 -19.72 28.43 23.77
N GLN A 6 -18.93 27.70 24.57
CA GLN A 6 -19.45 26.76 25.57
C GLN A 6 -20.26 27.46 26.67
N ARG A 7 -19.81 28.63 27.14
CA ARG A 7 -20.54 29.42 28.14
C ARG A 7 -21.87 29.97 27.60
N ILE A 8 -21.92 30.36 26.32
CA ILE A 8 -23.16 30.81 25.66
C ILE A 8 -24.14 29.65 25.46
N ALA A 9 -23.67 28.45 25.11
CA ALA A 9 -24.52 27.27 24.95
C ALA A 9 -25.15 26.81 26.28
N CYS A 10 -24.37 26.80 27.37
CA CYS A 10 -24.91 26.52 28.71
C CYS A 10 -25.91 27.60 29.16
N LEU A 11 -25.65 28.87 28.85
CA LEU A 11 -26.57 29.97 29.17
C LEU A 11 -27.89 29.85 28.38
N LEU A 12 -27.82 29.48 27.10
CA LEU A 12 -28.99 29.25 26.24
C LEU A 12 -29.84 28.06 26.72
N ALA A 13 -29.19 26.97 27.16
CA ALA A 13 -29.88 25.81 27.72
C ALA A 13 -30.64 26.17 29.01
N VAL A 14 -30.02 26.94 29.91
CA VAL A 14 -30.65 27.41 31.16
C VAL A 14 -31.80 28.39 30.90
N VAL A 15 -31.63 29.30 29.94
CA VAL A 15 -32.67 30.26 29.54
C VAL A 15 -33.88 29.53 28.96
N MET A 16 -33.66 28.51 28.11
CA MET A 16 -34.76 27.75 27.50
C MET A 16 -35.53 26.87 28.49
N THR A 17 -34.88 26.37 29.56
CA THR A 17 -35.56 25.67 30.66
C THR A 17 -36.39 26.61 31.55
N MET A 18 -35.95 27.86 31.71
CA MET A 18 -36.66 28.86 32.53
C MET A 18 -37.87 29.50 31.81
N THR A 19 -37.89 29.49 30.47
CA THR A 19 -38.98 30.07 29.66
C THR A 19 -40.07 29.08 29.25
N GLY A 20 -40.05 27.83 29.75
CA GLY A 20 -41.16 26.88 29.60
C GLY A 20 -41.40 26.34 28.18
N PHE A 21 -40.38 26.35 27.30
CA PHE A 21 -40.56 26.02 25.88
C PHE A 21 -40.51 24.50 25.56
N PHE A 22 -40.28 23.63 26.54
CA PHE A 22 -40.37 22.16 26.40
C PHE A 22 -40.91 21.50 27.70
N PRO A 23 -41.68 20.39 27.60
CA PRO A 23 -42.15 19.66 28.76
C PRO A 23 -41.01 19.01 29.57
N TRP A 24 -41.14 19.03 30.89
CA TRP A 24 -40.24 18.40 31.88
C TRP A 24 -40.16 16.88 31.67
N ASN A 25 -39.24 16.41 30.82
CA ASN A 25 -38.56 15.09 30.89
C ASN A 25 -37.64 14.75 29.69
N SER A 26 -37.16 15.73 28.92
CA SER A 26 -36.17 15.42 27.86
C SER A 26 -34.74 15.47 28.41
N PRO A 27 -33.97 14.36 28.40
CA PRO A 27 -32.56 14.40 28.76
C PRO A 27 -31.77 15.16 27.68
N VAL A 28 -31.16 16.28 28.07
CA VAL A 28 -30.18 16.98 27.22
C VAL A 28 -28.79 16.45 27.59
N SER A 29 -28.25 15.56 26.75
CA SER A 29 -26.87 15.10 26.88
C SER A 29 -25.93 16.01 26.08
N VAL A 30 -24.97 16.64 26.77
CA VAL A 30 -23.86 17.35 26.13
C VAL A 30 -22.71 16.36 26.02
N HIS A 31 -22.49 15.80 24.83
CA HIS A 31 -21.35 14.93 24.56
C HIS A 31 -20.06 15.75 24.58
N ALA A 32 -19.04 15.29 25.31
CA ALA A 32 -17.68 15.83 25.25
C ALA A 32 -17.11 15.67 23.83
N GLU A 33 -16.36 16.67 23.33
CA GLU A 33 -15.67 16.58 22.02
C GLU A 33 -14.86 15.28 21.96
N GLU A 34 -15.21 14.40 21.02
CA GLU A 34 -14.50 13.15 20.71
C GLU A 34 -13.02 13.44 20.41
N SER A 35 -12.10 12.68 21.00
CA SER A 35 -10.67 12.76 20.66
C SER A 35 -10.47 12.38 19.20
N VAL A 36 -10.11 13.35 18.37
CA VAL A 36 -9.83 13.15 16.94
C VAL A 36 -8.40 12.60 16.79
N ILE A 37 -8.27 11.41 16.20
CA ILE A 37 -6.98 10.74 15.96
C ILE A 37 -6.64 10.88 14.48
N LYS A 38 -5.46 11.42 14.13
CA LYS A 38 -5.04 11.52 12.72
C LYS A 38 -4.76 10.13 12.14
N SER A 39 -5.14 9.92 10.87
CA SER A 39 -4.79 8.70 10.13
C SER A 39 -3.45 8.83 9.42
N SER A 40 -2.84 7.67 9.15
CA SER A 40 -1.75 7.48 8.19
C SER A 40 -2.13 7.85 6.75
N ALA A 41 -3.43 7.90 6.41
CA ALA A 41 -3.93 8.49 5.17
C ALA A 41 -4.00 10.02 5.29
N ASP A 42 -3.26 10.72 4.44
CA ASP A 42 -3.17 12.19 4.47
C ASP A 42 -4.55 12.85 4.33
N GLY A 43 -4.88 13.73 5.27
CA GLY A 43 -6.16 14.45 5.29
C GLY A 43 -7.33 13.66 5.92
N PHE A 44 -7.10 12.45 6.42
CA PHE A 44 -8.10 11.65 7.12
C PHE A 44 -7.90 11.66 8.64
N GLU A 45 -9.02 11.62 9.35
CA GLU A 45 -9.07 11.59 10.81
C GLU A 45 -10.12 10.59 11.29
N TYR A 46 -9.79 9.87 12.36
CA TYR A 46 -10.69 8.97 13.05
C TYR A 46 -11.43 9.69 14.17
N ARG A 47 -12.71 9.39 14.26
CA ARG A 47 -13.59 9.77 15.37
C ARG A 47 -14.10 8.50 16.02
N LEU A 48 -13.94 8.38 17.32
CA LEU A 48 -14.37 7.20 18.06
C LEU A 48 -15.85 7.33 18.41
N LYS A 49 -16.68 6.46 17.86
CA LYS A 49 -18.08 6.33 18.24
C LYS A 49 -18.26 5.15 19.18
N VAL A 50 -18.92 5.39 20.30
CA VAL A 50 -19.28 4.35 21.27
C VAL A 50 -20.79 4.14 21.19
N TYR A 51 -21.21 2.94 20.83
CA TYR A 51 -22.62 2.55 20.79
C TYR A 51 -23.13 2.22 22.20
N GLU A 52 -24.45 2.29 22.41
CA GLU A 52 -25.09 1.94 23.68
C GLU A 52 -24.79 0.50 24.13
N SER A 53 -24.45 -0.39 23.19
CA SER A 53 -23.99 -1.76 23.43
C SER A 53 -22.56 -1.86 23.99
N GLY A 54 -21.84 -0.75 24.14
CA GLY A 54 -20.43 -0.71 24.52
C GLY A 54 -19.44 -0.97 23.39
N ILE A 55 -19.92 -1.26 22.17
CA ILE A 55 -19.10 -1.43 20.98
C ILE A 55 -18.46 -0.10 20.59
N LYS A 56 -17.15 -0.13 20.35
CA LYS A 56 -16.34 0.99 19.90
C LYS A 56 -16.08 0.85 18.40
N GLU A 57 -16.41 1.88 17.63
CA GLU A 57 -16.16 1.93 16.19
C GLU A 57 -15.40 3.21 15.83
N TYR A 58 -14.32 3.07 15.07
CA TYR A 58 -13.60 4.21 14.53
C TYR A 58 -14.21 4.66 13.20
N ILE A 59 -14.64 5.91 13.12
CA ILE A 59 -15.17 6.51 11.89
C ILE A 59 -14.06 7.37 11.27
N CYS A 60 -13.44 6.88 10.21
CA CYS A 60 -12.39 7.56 9.46
C CYS A 60 -12.99 8.42 8.35
N THR A 61 -12.79 9.73 8.41
CA THR A 61 -13.39 10.68 7.47
C THR A 61 -12.40 11.75 7.04
N SER A 62 -12.63 12.36 5.89
CA SER A 62 -11.91 13.53 5.41
C SER A 62 -12.91 14.65 5.13
N ASP A 63 -12.58 15.89 5.54
CA ASP A 63 -13.32 17.10 5.17
C ASP A 63 -12.95 17.58 3.74
N THR A 64 -11.92 16.97 3.14
CA THR A 64 -11.47 17.26 1.78
C THR A 64 -11.98 16.20 0.81
N THR A 65 -12.63 16.65 -0.26
CA THR A 65 -13.02 15.80 -1.39
C THR A 65 -11.79 15.37 -2.19
N GLN A 66 -11.63 14.06 -2.39
CA GLN A 66 -10.60 13.50 -3.25
C GLN A 66 -11.03 13.64 -4.71
N VAL A 67 -10.28 14.44 -5.48
CA VAL A 67 -10.60 14.74 -6.88
C VAL A 67 -9.66 13.98 -7.79
N TYR A 68 -10.22 13.13 -8.65
CA TYR A 68 -9.49 12.29 -9.59
C TYR A 68 -9.78 12.71 -11.03
N ASP A 69 -8.76 12.66 -11.89
CA ASP A 69 -8.88 13.10 -13.28
C ASP A 69 -9.57 12.07 -14.19
N ASN A 70 -9.66 10.80 -13.77
CA ASN A 70 -10.36 9.72 -14.47
C ASN A 70 -10.66 8.52 -13.54
N TYR A 71 -11.38 7.52 -14.08
CA TYR A 71 -11.73 6.28 -13.41
C TYR A 71 -10.53 5.50 -12.85
N GLN A 72 -9.44 5.37 -13.61
CA GLN A 72 -8.28 4.57 -13.20
C GLN A 72 -7.53 5.24 -12.04
N ASP A 73 -7.40 6.57 -12.07
CA ASP A 73 -6.79 7.33 -10.99
C ASP A 73 -7.63 7.26 -9.71
N ALA A 74 -8.96 7.25 -9.84
CA ALA A 74 -9.86 7.07 -8.71
C ALA A 74 -9.73 5.67 -8.09
N VAL A 75 -9.65 4.62 -8.90
CA VAL A 75 -9.45 3.25 -8.41
C VAL A 75 -8.16 3.15 -7.60
N LYS A 76 -7.03 3.64 -8.15
CA LYS A 76 -5.72 3.60 -7.47
C LYS A 76 -5.68 4.46 -6.21
N GLY A 77 -6.12 5.72 -6.30
CA GLY A 77 -6.06 6.63 -5.16
C GLY A 77 -6.94 6.20 -3.99
N LEU A 78 -8.12 5.65 -4.25
CA LEU A 78 -8.98 5.10 -3.20
C LEU A 78 -8.41 3.81 -2.62
N ALA A 79 -7.81 2.94 -3.43
CA ALA A 79 -7.13 1.75 -2.95
C ALA A 79 -5.94 2.07 -2.05
N ASP A 80 -5.13 3.07 -2.40
CA ASP A 80 -3.98 3.52 -1.60
C ASP A 80 -4.40 4.07 -0.24
N ILE A 81 -5.43 4.92 -0.20
CA ILE A 81 -6.03 5.41 1.06
C ILE A 81 -6.54 4.21 1.87
N SER A 82 -7.25 3.29 1.22
CA SER A 82 -7.85 2.14 1.89
C SER A 82 -6.81 1.23 2.53
N ARG A 83 -5.71 0.95 1.81
CA ARG A 83 -4.59 0.14 2.28
C ARG A 83 -3.91 0.75 3.51
N LYS A 84 -3.67 2.07 3.52
CA LYS A 84 -3.08 2.76 4.67
C LYS A 84 -3.94 2.62 5.93
N ILE A 85 -5.25 2.87 5.80
CA ILE A 85 -6.20 2.76 6.91
C ILE A 85 -6.31 1.32 7.41
N LEU A 86 -6.38 0.34 6.50
CA LEU A 86 -6.42 -1.09 6.84
C LEU A 86 -5.17 -1.54 7.60
N THR A 87 -4.00 -1.09 7.17
CA THR A 87 -2.71 -1.41 7.80
C THR A 87 -2.60 -0.79 9.20
N GLU A 88 -3.12 0.43 9.37
CA GLU A 88 -3.13 1.16 10.63
C GLU A 88 -4.07 0.53 11.67
N ARG A 89 -5.30 0.19 11.26
CA ARG A 89 -6.36 -0.27 12.18
C ARG A 89 -6.44 -1.78 12.33
N LYS A 90 -5.96 -2.53 11.33
CA LYS A 90 -6.00 -3.99 11.30
C LYS A 90 -7.41 -4.50 11.59
N ALA A 91 -7.60 -5.36 12.59
CA ALA A 91 -8.88 -5.98 12.94
C ALA A 91 -9.76 -5.16 13.91
N GLU A 92 -9.43 -3.88 14.19
CA GLU A 92 -10.31 -3.00 14.97
C GLU A 92 -11.57 -2.62 14.15
N PRO A 93 -12.78 -2.56 14.75
CA PRO A 93 -13.97 -2.11 14.02
C PRO A 93 -13.83 -0.67 13.53
N PHE A 94 -13.92 -0.46 12.22
CA PHE A 94 -13.89 0.87 11.63
C PHE A 94 -14.77 1.01 10.39
N THR A 95 -15.19 2.24 10.13
CA THR A 95 -15.90 2.68 8.93
C THR A 95 -15.13 3.83 8.30
N VAL A 96 -14.95 3.80 6.98
CA VAL A 96 -14.30 4.87 6.21
C VAL A 96 -15.32 5.58 5.33
N LYS A 97 -15.24 6.90 5.28
CA LYS A 97 -16.02 7.75 4.37
C LYS A 97 -15.09 8.69 3.63
N ILE A 98 -14.97 8.51 2.32
CA ILE A 98 -14.12 9.31 1.46
C ILE A 98 -15.01 10.11 0.50
N PRO A 99 -15.17 11.44 0.68
CA PRO A 99 -15.85 12.24 -0.32
C PRO A 99 -15.00 12.25 -1.60
N VAL A 100 -15.62 11.99 -2.76
CA VAL A 100 -14.93 11.81 -4.04
C VAL A 100 -15.58 12.60 -5.17
N GLU A 101 -14.74 13.09 -6.08
CA GLU A 101 -15.12 13.60 -7.39
C GLU A 101 -14.27 12.93 -8.45
N ILE A 102 -14.88 12.19 -9.37
CA ILE A 102 -14.20 11.49 -10.46
C ILE A 102 -14.56 12.19 -11.76
N LYS A 103 -13.61 12.87 -12.39
CA LYS A 103 -13.83 13.50 -13.69
C LYS A 103 -13.94 12.44 -14.78
N ALA A 104 -14.84 12.65 -15.73
CA ALA A 104 -14.99 11.80 -16.89
C ALA A 104 -15.57 12.61 -18.03
N ASP A 105 -15.00 12.50 -19.24
CA ASP A 105 -15.51 13.25 -20.41
C ASP A 105 -16.88 12.76 -20.90
N GLN A 106 -17.25 11.54 -20.50
CA GLN A 106 -18.49 10.83 -20.79
C GLN A 106 -18.79 9.85 -19.66
N LYS A 107 -19.99 9.26 -19.65
CA LYS A 107 -20.38 8.20 -18.70
C LYS A 107 -19.39 7.04 -18.72
N VAL A 108 -19.13 6.46 -17.55
CA VAL A 108 -18.18 5.35 -17.38
C VAL A 108 -18.94 4.09 -16.99
N ASP A 109 -18.93 3.08 -17.86
CA ASP A 109 -19.63 1.81 -17.65
C ASP A 109 -19.28 1.12 -16.32
N GLY A 110 -18.01 1.21 -15.91
CA GLY A 110 -17.54 0.64 -14.64
C GLY A 110 -18.17 1.28 -13.40
N ILE A 111 -18.75 2.48 -13.52
CA ILE A 111 -19.48 3.19 -12.46
C ILE A 111 -21.00 3.01 -12.63
N GLU A 112 -21.49 2.93 -13.87
CA GLU A 112 -22.93 2.90 -14.16
C GLU A 112 -23.58 1.51 -14.05
N LYS A 113 -22.82 0.42 -14.14
CA LYS A 113 -23.39 -0.94 -14.10
C LYS A 113 -23.85 -1.32 -12.68
N GLY A 114 -25.04 -1.91 -12.56
CA GLY A 114 -25.68 -2.28 -11.28
C GLY A 114 -24.99 -3.39 -10.48
N SER A 115 -24.01 -4.08 -11.07
CA SER A 115 -23.20 -5.13 -10.43
C SER A 115 -21.95 -4.61 -9.70
N ASN A 116 -21.85 -3.30 -9.50
CA ASN A 116 -20.79 -2.63 -8.73
C ASN A 116 -19.31 -2.77 -9.18
N PRO A 117 -18.96 -2.72 -10.49
CA PRO A 117 -17.60 -3.01 -10.97
C PRO A 117 -16.51 -2.05 -10.45
N PHE A 118 -16.87 -0.79 -10.15
CA PHE A 118 -15.94 0.18 -9.59
C PHE A 118 -15.39 -0.27 -8.23
N ASN A 119 -16.26 -0.80 -7.36
CA ASN A 119 -15.82 -1.21 -6.03
C ASN A 119 -14.99 -2.49 -6.09
N ASP A 120 -15.29 -3.38 -7.03
CA ASP A 120 -14.48 -4.58 -7.27
C ASP A 120 -13.09 -4.20 -7.78
N ALA A 121 -13.00 -3.17 -8.62
CA ALA A 121 -11.72 -2.62 -9.06
C ALA A 121 -10.93 -2.00 -7.90
N VAL A 122 -11.57 -1.21 -7.03
CA VAL A 122 -10.93 -0.64 -5.83
C VAL A 122 -10.50 -1.73 -4.87
N HIS A 123 -11.35 -2.72 -4.60
CA HIS A 123 -11.06 -3.86 -3.73
C HIS A 123 -9.86 -4.66 -4.25
N LYS A 124 -9.88 -5.04 -5.53
CA LYS A 124 -8.78 -5.77 -6.18
C LYS A 124 -7.48 -4.99 -6.11
N GLU A 125 -7.50 -3.68 -6.36
CA GLU A 125 -6.29 -2.86 -6.25
C GLU A 125 -5.84 -2.72 -4.78
N THR A 126 -6.76 -2.61 -3.81
CA THR A 126 -6.45 -2.50 -2.35
C THR A 126 -5.72 -3.73 -1.84
N TYR A 127 -6.15 -4.92 -2.26
CA TYR A 127 -5.58 -6.20 -1.82
C TYR A 127 -4.52 -6.77 -2.77
N LYS A 128 -4.17 -6.02 -3.82
CA LYS A 128 -3.09 -6.39 -4.72
C LYS A 128 -1.81 -6.70 -3.94
N GLU A 129 -1.14 -7.76 -4.36
CA GLU A 129 0.11 -8.27 -3.80
C GLU A 129 1.20 -7.18 -3.70
N THR A 130 1.89 -7.13 -2.55
CA THR A 130 2.94 -6.15 -2.24
C THR A 130 4.25 -6.78 -1.77
N GLY A 131 4.28 -8.09 -1.50
CA GLY A 131 5.40 -8.75 -0.84
C GLY A 131 5.56 -8.37 0.63
N ASN A 132 4.55 -7.72 1.24
CA ASN A 132 4.54 -7.38 2.67
C ASN A 132 3.44 -8.21 3.35
N PRO A 133 3.76 -8.99 4.40
CA PRO A 133 2.77 -9.86 5.06
C PRO A 133 1.70 -9.08 5.82
N ASN A 134 1.92 -7.79 6.07
CA ASN A 134 0.99 -6.90 6.77
C ASN A 134 0.28 -5.92 5.83
N GLU A 135 0.34 -6.12 4.52
CA GLU A 135 -0.36 -5.30 3.52
C GLU A 135 -0.94 -6.18 2.39
N GLY A 136 -1.80 -5.60 1.53
CA GLY A 136 -2.25 -6.27 0.31
C GLY A 136 -2.79 -7.67 0.57
N GLN A 137 -2.27 -8.66 -0.17
CA GLN A 137 -2.66 -10.06 -0.04
C GLN A 137 -2.49 -10.62 1.38
N GLY A 138 -1.44 -10.21 2.11
CA GLY A 138 -1.22 -10.64 3.49
C GLY A 138 -2.32 -10.19 4.46
N LEU A 139 -2.90 -9.00 4.24
CA LEU A 139 -4.07 -8.52 4.99
C LEU A 139 -5.38 -9.12 4.50
N ALA A 140 -5.51 -9.45 3.20
CA ALA A 140 -6.73 -9.98 2.60
C ALA A 140 -7.24 -11.25 3.31
N GLN A 141 -6.32 -12.00 3.92
CA GLN A 141 -6.59 -13.24 4.66
C GLN A 141 -7.30 -13.02 6.00
N PHE A 142 -7.22 -11.80 6.52
CA PHE A 142 -7.76 -11.46 7.84
C PHE A 142 -8.89 -10.44 7.76
N LEU A 143 -8.86 -9.60 6.73
CA LEU A 143 -9.72 -8.44 6.58
C LEU A 143 -10.21 -8.40 5.14
N ASP A 144 -11.53 -8.52 4.96
CA ASP A 144 -12.19 -8.21 3.69
C ASP A 144 -12.99 -6.92 3.83
N ALA A 145 -12.46 -5.84 3.25
CA ALA A 145 -13.02 -4.51 3.28
C ALA A 145 -13.48 -4.14 1.86
N ARG A 146 -14.78 -4.25 1.63
CA ARG A 146 -15.40 -3.92 0.34
C ARG A 146 -16.11 -2.57 0.42
N GLY A 147 -15.74 -1.69 -0.51
CA GLY A 147 -16.32 -0.36 -0.60
C GLY A 147 -17.59 -0.27 -1.42
N ASN A 148 -18.24 0.89 -1.29
CA ASN A 148 -19.47 1.31 -1.91
C ASN A 148 -19.36 2.78 -2.32
N LEU A 149 -19.24 3.02 -3.63
CA LEU A 149 -19.34 4.36 -4.20
C LEU A 149 -20.82 4.77 -4.31
N LEU A 150 -21.25 5.66 -3.43
CA LEU A 150 -22.65 6.10 -3.29
C LEU A 150 -22.74 7.62 -3.21
N ASN A 151 -23.93 8.19 -3.37
CA ASN A 151 -24.14 9.60 -3.08
C ASN A 151 -24.36 9.84 -1.57
N ASP A 152 -24.52 11.09 -1.14
CA ASP A 152 -24.71 11.45 0.27
C ASP A 152 -25.97 10.82 0.92
N LYS A 153 -26.90 10.29 0.13
CA LYS A 153 -28.12 9.61 0.58
C LYS A 153 -27.99 8.08 0.57
N LEU A 154 -26.79 7.55 0.30
CA LEU A 154 -26.50 6.13 0.12
C LEU A 154 -27.19 5.50 -1.11
N ASP A 155 -27.57 6.32 -2.10
CA ASP A 155 -28.07 5.83 -3.38
C ASP A 155 -26.95 5.80 -4.44
N LYS A 156 -27.24 5.22 -5.61
CA LYS A 156 -26.34 5.24 -6.77
C LYS A 156 -25.95 6.67 -7.14
N ILE A 157 -24.67 6.90 -7.42
CA ILE A 157 -24.20 8.18 -7.95
C ILE A 157 -24.61 8.37 -9.41
N THR A 158 -24.80 9.62 -9.82
CA THR A 158 -25.17 9.97 -11.20
C THR A 158 -24.07 10.82 -11.85
N TYR A 159 -23.88 10.62 -13.16
CA TYR A 159 -22.99 11.46 -13.96
C TYR A 159 -23.58 12.86 -14.15
N ASP A 160 -22.78 13.89 -13.85
CA ASP A 160 -23.13 15.29 -14.10
C ASP A 160 -22.49 15.78 -15.41
N GLU A 161 -23.33 15.97 -16.42
CA GLU A 161 -22.94 16.48 -17.75
C GLU A 161 -22.36 17.91 -17.71
N THR A 162 -22.73 18.72 -16.73
CA THR A 162 -22.28 20.12 -16.62
C THR A 162 -20.85 20.19 -16.11
N THR A 163 -20.55 19.39 -15.09
CA THR A 163 -19.22 19.32 -14.49
C THR A 163 -18.33 18.25 -15.12
N LYS A 164 -18.90 17.40 -15.98
CA LYS A 164 -18.23 16.22 -16.56
C LYS A 164 -17.60 15.35 -15.48
N SER A 165 -18.38 15.03 -14.46
CA SER A 165 -17.87 14.33 -13.27
C SER A 165 -18.94 13.49 -12.57
N TYR A 166 -18.45 12.57 -11.75
CA TYR A 166 -19.20 11.79 -10.78
C TYR A 166 -18.87 12.33 -9.38
N LYS A 167 -19.89 12.66 -8.59
CA LYS A 167 -19.70 13.15 -7.21
C LYS A 167 -20.43 12.26 -6.23
N GLY A 168 -19.76 11.90 -5.15
CA GLY A 168 -20.32 11.08 -4.10
C GLY A 168 -19.34 10.84 -2.98
N VAL A 169 -19.54 9.73 -2.29
CA VAL A 169 -18.74 9.27 -1.17
C VAL A 169 -18.46 7.79 -1.36
N PHE A 170 -17.19 7.41 -1.27
CA PHE A 170 -16.77 6.02 -1.20
C PHE A 170 -16.78 5.59 0.27
N TYR A 171 -17.66 4.65 0.59
CA TYR A 171 -17.83 4.08 1.93
C TYR A 171 -17.26 2.69 1.98
N TYR A 172 -16.54 2.32 3.02
CA TYR A 172 -16.31 0.91 3.29
C TYR A 172 -16.24 0.66 4.79
N HIS A 173 -16.65 -0.54 5.21
CA HIS A 173 -16.65 -0.97 6.60
C HIS A 173 -16.06 -2.37 6.66
N MET A 174 -15.46 -2.72 7.81
CA MET A 174 -14.96 -4.08 8.01
C MET A 174 -16.13 -5.04 8.23
N LEU A 175 -16.17 -6.11 7.43
CA LEU A 175 -17.16 -7.17 7.56
C LEU A 175 -16.70 -8.14 8.67
N SER A 176 -17.36 -8.07 9.84
CA SER A 176 -17.31 -9.01 10.99
C SER A 176 -16.24 -8.80 12.09
N HIS A 177 -16.74 -8.62 13.33
CA HIS A 177 -15.96 -8.58 14.57
C HIS A 177 -15.38 -9.96 14.98
N GLN A 178 -15.87 -11.07 14.41
CA GLN A 178 -15.41 -12.42 14.78
C GLN A 178 -13.95 -12.71 14.38
N TYR A 179 -13.41 -11.95 13.42
CA TYR A 179 -12.04 -12.13 12.92
C TYR A 179 -10.95 -11.55 13.84
N ALA A 180 -11.27 -10.61 14.74
CA ALA A 180 -10.26 -9.94 15.57
C ALA A 180 -9.58 -10.89 16.58
N GLU A 181 -10.34 -11.80 17.19
CA GLU A 181 -9.81 -12.79 18.12
C GLU A 181 -8.94 -13.83 17.39
N ARG A 182 -9.45 -14.36 16.28
CA ARG A 182 -8.74 -15.36 15.47
C ARG A 182 -7.50 -14.77 14.80
N TYR A 183 -7.54 -13.52 14.36
CA TYR A 183 -6.38 -12.74 13.92
C TYR A 183 -5.31 -12.69 15.00
N SER A 184 -5.67 -12.25 16.21
CA SER A 184 -4.72 -12.12 17.33
C SER A 184 -4.07 -13.46 17.69
N LYS A 185 -4.86 -14.54 17.73
CA LYS A 185 -4.36 -15.91 17.92
C LYS A 185 -3.42 -16.33 16.78
N THR A 186 -3.79 -16.05 15.54
CA THR A 186 -2.99 -16.37 14.35
C THR A 186 -1.64 -15.67 14.37
N ILE A 187 -1.61 -14.35 14.57
CA ILE A 187 -0.36 -13.57 14.60
C ILE A 187 0.55 -14.03 15.75
N THR A 188 -0.03 -14.30 16.93
CA THR A 188 0.73 -14.84 18.07
C THR A 188 1.34 -16.19 17.71
N LYS A 189 0.56 -17.10 17.11
CA LYS A 189 1.04 -18.42 16.73
C LYS A 189 2.09 -18.38 15.63
N LEU A 190 1.89 -17.53 14.62
CA LEU A 190 2.86 -17.31 13.55
C LEU A 190 4.19 -16.83 14.11
N LYS A 191 4.17 -15.88 15.04
CA LYS A 191 5.38 -15.39 15.70
C LYS A 191 6.09 -16.50 16.48
N GLU A 192 5.37 -17.25 17.32
CA GLU A 192 5.94 -18.39 18.05
C GLU A 192 6.60 -19.41 17.11
N VAL A 193 5.92 -19.75 16.01
CA VAL A 193 6.42 -20.71 15.03
C VAL A 193 7.65 -20.16 14.32
N ILE A 194 7.59 -18.94 13.78
CA ILE A 194 8.72 -18.32 13.07
C ILE A 194 9.95 -18.22 13.99
N ASP A 195 9.77 -17.77 15.23
CA ASP A 195 10.84 -17.68 16.23
C ASP A 195 11.43 -19.08 16.50
N SER A 196 10.59 -20.13 16.59
CA SER A 196 11.05 -21.51 16.82
C SER A 196 11.87 -22.10 15.66
N LEU A 197 11.69 -21.58 14.43
CA LEU A 197 12.40 -22.07 13.26
C LEU A 197 13.85 -21.57 13.15
N ASN A 198 14.25 -20.59 13.99
CA ASN A 198 15.60 -20.01 14.03
C ASN A 198 16.11 -19.67 12.62
N LEU A 199 15.32 -18.87 11.89
CA LEU A 199 15.56 -18.56 10.49
C LEU A 199 16.59 -17.43 10.28
N ASP A 200 16.99 -16.77 11.36
CA ASP A 200 18.05 -15.77 11.34
C ASP A 200 19.36 -16.40 10.87
N GLU A 201 20.15 -15.65 10.10
CA GLU A 201 21.43 -16.06 9.49
C GLU A 201 21.37 -17.20 8.44
N LYS A 202 20.20 -17.81 8.20
CA LYS A 202 20.02 -18.80 7.10
C LYS A 202 20.00 -18.12 5.73
N SER A 203 20.49 -18.84 4.71
CA SER A 203 20.35 -18.44 3.30
C SER A 203 18.89 -18.43 2.84
N ASP A 204 18.60 -17.75 1.73
CA ASP A 204 17.23 -17.67 1.19
C ASP A 204 16.65 -19.07 0.91
N TYR A 205 17.46 -19.94 0.32
CA TYR A 205 17.10 -21.34 0.08
C TYR A 205 16.77 -22.09 1.38
N GLU A 206 17.62 -21.96 2.40
CA GLU A 206 17.42 -22.65 3.68
C GLU A 206 16.18 -22.14 4.43
N LYS A 207 15.91 -20.84 4.38
CA LYS A 207 14.68 -20.26 4.93
C LYS A 207 13.46 -20.84 4.23
N CYS A 208 13.44 -20.81 2.89
CA CYS A 208 12.35 -21.32 2.08
C CYS A 208 12.09 -22.81 2.37
N LYS A 209 13.16 -23.61 2.40
CA LYS A 209 13.10 -25.04 2.70
C LYS A 209 12.55 -25.30 4.10
N THR A 210 13.07 -24.61 5.11
CA THR A 210 12.69 -24.81 6.52
C THR A 210 11.22 -24.47 6.76
N ILE A 211 10.73 -23.36 6.20
CA ILE A 211 9.31 -22.97 6.28
C ILE A 211 8.44 -24.02 5.59
N ARG A 212 8.81 -24.43 4.37
CA ARG A 212 8.07 -25.44 3.60
C ARG A 212 7.97 -26.77 4.38
N GLU A 213 9.08 -27.26 4.92
CA GLU A 213 9.11 -28.50 5.72
C GLU A 213 8.26 -28.40 6.98
N TRP A 214 8.28 -27.26 7.65
CA TRP A 214 7.42 -27.03 8.81
C TRP A 214 5.93 -27.08 8.42
N ILE A 215 5.53 -26.43 7.32
CA ILE A 215 4.16 -26.48 6.82
C ILE A 215 3.75 -27.92 6.50
N GLY A 216 4.59 -28.67 5.78
CA GLY A 216 4.30 -30.07 5.44
C GLY A 216 4.14 -30.99 6.65
N LYS A 217 4.83 -30.71 7.76
CA LYS A 217 4.73 -31.48 9.02
C LYS A 217 3.48 -31.15 9.83
N ASN A 218 3.03 -29.90 9.78
CA ASN A 218 2.05 -29.36 10.73
C ASN A 218 0.68 -29.11 10.10
N VAL A 219 0.57 -29.06 8.78
CA VAL A 219 -0.67 -28.77 8.06
C VAL A 219 -1.08 -29.98 7.21
N LYS A 220 -2.34 -30.39 7.33
CA LYS A 220 -2.94 -31.50 6.58
C LYS A 220 -3.90 -30.98 5.52
N TYR A 221 -3.92 -31.60 4.34
CA TYR A 221 -4.86 -31.21 3.29
C TYR A 221 -6.28 -31.56 3.71
N ASP A 222 -7.19 -30.58 3.72
CA ASP A 222 -8.57 -30.80 4.16
C ASP A 222 -9.41 -31.47 3.07
N ARG A 223 -9.26 -32.79 2.97
CA ARG A 223 -9.99 -33.62 2.01
C ARG A 223 -11.49 -33.66 2.30
N GLU A 224 -11.90 -33.46 3.56
CA GLU A 224 -13.31 -33.43 3.92
C GLU A 224 -13.96 -32.14 3.43
N TYR A 225 -13.30 -31.00 3.67
CA TYR A 225 -13.73 -29.72 3.13
C TYR A 225 -13.75 -29.74 1.60
N ALA A 226 -12.67 -30.20 0.96
CA ALA A 226 -12.60 -30.27 -0.51
C ALA A 226 -13.67 -31.16 -1.15
N LYS A 227 -14.19 -32.17 -0.42
CA LYS A 227 -15.24 -33.07 -0.90
C LYS A 227 -16.64 -32.51 -0.65
N ASP A 228 -16.88 -31.92 0.52
CA ASP A 228 -18.17 -31.36 0.91
C ASP A 228 -18.01 -30.12 1.80
N PRO A 229 -17.79 -28.94 1.18
CA PRO A 229 -17.61 -27.69 1.93
C PRO A 229 -18.81 -27.31 2.79
N ALA A 230 -20.03 -27.69 2.36
CA ALA A 230 -21.27 -27.30 3.03
C ALA A 230 -21.40 -27.96 4.41
N ASN A 231 -21.04 -29.24 4.52
CA ASN A 231 -21.18 -30.02 5.75
C ASN A 231 -19.89 -30.16 6.57
N CYS A 232 -18.76 -29.64 6.09
CA CYS A 232 -17.52 -29.66 6.86
C CYS A 232 -17.58 -28.68 8.06
N SER A 233 -17.20 -29.17 9.25
CA SER A 233 -17.12 -28.36 10.47
C SER A 233 -15.96 -27.35 10.45
N ARG A 234 -14.92 -27.62 9.66
CA ARG A 234 -13.76 -26.73 9.49
C ARG A 234 -14.08 -25.73 8.39
N ARG A 235 -14.30 -24.46 8.75
CA ARG A 235 -14.78 -23.41 7.83
C ARG A 235 -13.67 -22.57 7.20
N ASN A 236 -12.45 -22.62 7.73
CA ASN A 236 -11.34 -21.71 7.39
C ASN A 236 -10.29 -22.35 6.47
N ALA A 237 -10.67 -23.38 5.69
CA ALA A 237 -9.70 -24.15 4.90
C ALA A 237 -9.01 -23.34 3.79
N HIS A 238 -9.63 -22.22 3.36
CA HIS A 238 -9.15 -21.37 2.27
C HIS A 238 -8.24 -20.21 2.71
N ASP A 239 -8.00 -20.05 4.02
CA ASP A 239 -7.16 -18.99 4.55
C ASP A 239 -6.04 -19.53 5.45
N MET A 240 -5.03 -18.70 5.72
CA MET A 240 -3.87 -19.14 6.51
C MET A 240 -4.23 -19.50 7.95
N THR A 241 -5.36 -19.02 8.48
CA THR A 241 -5.78 -19.29 9.86
C THR A 241 -6.17 -20.76 10.01
N GLY A 242 -6.85 -21.36 9.03
CA GLY A 242 -7.13 -22.80 9.01
C GLY A 242 -5.84 -23.61 9.04
N ALA A 243 -4.84 -23.20 8.25
CA ALA A 243 -3.55 -23.86 8.20
C ALA A 243 -2.81 -23.80 9.55
N ILE A 244 -2.66 -22.61 10.14
CA ILE A 244 -1.82 -22.39 11.34
C ILE A 244 -2.52 -22.73 12.68
N LEU A 245 -3.82 -22.51 12.79
CA LEU A 245 -4.57 -22.75 14.03
C LEU A 245 -5.27 -24.11 14.04
N ASP A 246 -5.89 -24.50 12.94
CA ASP A 246 -6.69 -25.72 12.87
C ASP A 246 -5.84 -26.91 12.37
N GLY A 247 -4.71 -26.64 11.69
CA GLY A 247 -3.84 -27.65 11.09
C GLY A 247 -4.40 -28.26 9.81
N TYR A 248 -5.42 -27.63 9.21
CA TYR A 248 -6.10 -28.10 8.00
C TYR A 248 -6.34 -26.96 7.01
N ALA A 249 -5.98 -27.17 5.75
CA ALA A 249 -6.19 -26.19 4.69
C ALA A 249 -6.33 -26.85 3.31
N VAL A 250 -6.77 -26.09 2.31
CA VAL A 250 -6.66 -26.38 0.88
C VAL A 250 -5.68 -25.39 0.23
N CYS A 251 -5.46 -25.47 -1.09
CA CYS A 251 -4.29 -24.90 -1.78
C CYS A 251 -3.96 -23.42 -1.46
N ASP A 252 -4.96 -22.55 -1.41
CA ASP A 252 -4.82 -21.13 -1.08
C ASP A 252 -4.51 -20.91 0.41
N GLY A 253 -5.07 -21.69 1.33
CA GLY A 253 -4.68 -21.65 2.74
C GLY A 253 -3.19 -21.99 2.96
N TYR A 254 -2.65 -22.96 2.22
CA TYR A 254 -1.21 -23.28 2.23
C TYR A 254 -0.37 -22.14 1.66
N ALA A 255 -0.76 -21.64 0.48
CA ALA A 255 -0.02 -20.60 -0.22
C ALA A 255 0.00 -19.29 0.57
N ASN A 256 -1.08 -18.93 1.25
CA ASN A 256 -1.14 -17.75 2.12
C ASN A 256 -0.31 -17.91 3.40
N LEU A 257 -0.28 -19.11 4.01
CA LEU A 257 0.59 -19.37 5.16
C LEU A 257 2.08 -19.26 4.78
N PHE A 258 2.48 -19.90 3.69
CA PHE A 258 3.85 -19.81 3.19
C PHE A 258 4.22 -18.36 2.85
N HIS A 259 3.34 -17.64 2.15
CA HIS A 259 3.53 -16.23 1.81
C HIS A 259 3.81 -15.37 3.04
N TYR A 260 2.99 -15.51 4.08
CA TYR A 260 3.16 -14.74 5.31
C TYR A 260 4.49 -15.06 5.99
N MET A 261 4.76 -16.35 6.26
CA MET A 261 5.96 -16.78 6.99
C MET A 261 7.25 -16.39 6.26
N ALA A 262 7.27 -16.53 4.93
CA ALA A 262 8.43 -16.21 4.13
C ALA A 262 8.66 -14.69 4.04
N ASN A 263 7.64 -13.88 3.74
CA ASN A 263 7.82 -12.43 3.71
C ASN A 263 8.14 -11.85 5.10
N ALA A 264 7.59 -12.43 6.19
CA ALA A 264 7.92 -12.03 7.56
C ALA A 264 9.38 -12.29 7.95
N THR A 265 10.08 -13.19 7.24
CA THR A 265 11.48 -13.59 7.50
C THR A 265 12.47 -13.02 6.48
N GLY A 266 12.00 -12.08 5.64
CA GLY A 266 12.79 -11.37 4.64
C GLY A 266 12.89 -12.05 3.27
N LEU A 267 12.21 -13.17 3.06
CA LEU A 267 12.09 -13.77 1.72
C LEU A 267 10.99 -13.07 0.94
N LEU A 268 11.32 -12.45 -0.19
CA LEU A 268 10.29 -11.89 -1.05
C LEU A 268 9.49 -13.01 -1.71
N THR A 269 8.21 -13.09 -1.38
CA THR A 269 7.28 -14.04 -1.98
C THR A 269 6.00 -13.37 -2.44
N LEU A 270 5.39 -13.95 -3.46
CA LEU A 270 4.15 -13.47 -4.06
C LEU A 270 3.15 -14.63 -4.08
N PHE A 271 1.88 -14.32 -3.83
CA PHE A 271 0.78 -15.26 -4.00
C PHE A 271 0.29 -15.26 -5.45
N GLU A 272 0.03 -16.44 -6.00
CA GLU A 272 -0.48 -16.61 -7.37
C GLU A 272 -1.58 -17.67 -7.40
N GLU A 273 -2.54 -17.50 -8.32
CA GLU A 273 -3.62 -18.44 -8.57
C GLU A 273 -3.82 -18.68 -10.07
N GLY A 274 -4.28 -19.87 -10.44
CA GLY A 274 -4.57 -20.20 -11.83
C GLY A 274 -4.81 -21.69 -12.04
N TYR A 275 -4.67 -22.14 -13.29
CA TYR A 275 -4.97 -23.52 -13.66
C TYR A 275 -3.70 -24.34 -13.87
N GLN A 276 -3.66 -25.54 -13.27
CA GLN A 276 -2.57 -26.48 -13.45
C GLN A 276 -2.48 -26.99 -14.89
N ILE A 277 -1.26 -27.02 -15.45
CA ILE A 277 -0.97 -27.58 -16.78
C ILE A 277 -1.25 -29.09 -16.72
N GLY A 278 -2.26 -29.53 -17.45
CA GLY A 278 -2.61 -30.95 -17.63
C GLY A 278 -3.89 -31.39 -16.92
N SER A 279 -4.16 -30.94 -15.69
CA SER A 279 -5.41 -31.27 -14.98
C SER A 279 -6.52 -30.23 -15.20
N GLY A 280 -6.17 -28.98 -15.54
CA GLY A 280 -7.13 -27.88 -15.68
C GLY A 280 -7.83 -27.52 -14.37
N LEU A 281 -7.32 -28.00 -13.22
CA LEU A 281 -7.83 -27.67 -11.90
C LEU A 281 -7.33 -26.28 -11.48
N GLN A 282 -8.24 -25.48 -10.92
CA GLN A 282 -7.89 -24.22 -10.26
C GLN A 282 -7.06 -24.52 -9.02
N HIS A 283 -5.96 -23.79 -8.83
CA HIS A 283 -4.98 -24.00 -7.78
C HIS A 283 -4.35 -22.67 -7.37
N ALA A 284 -3.73 -22.64 -6.19
CA ALA A 284 -2.98 -21.50 -5.67
C ALA A 284 -1.59 -21.93 -5.19
N TRP A 285 -0.60 -21.06 -5.37
CA TRP A 285 0.81 -21.32 -5.10
C TRP A 285 1.58 -20.03 -4.85
N ASN A 286 2.91 -20.12 -4.71
CA ASN A 286 3.76 -18.94 -4.51
C ASN A 286 4.89 -18.85 -5.54
N LEU A 287 5.28 -17.62 -5.84
CA LEU A 287 6.61 -17.29 -6.37
C LEU A 287 7.49 -16.87 -5.19
N VAL A 288 8.68 -17.43 -5.09
CA VAL A 288 9.66 -17.07 -4.05
C VAL A 288 10.97 -16.66 -4.72
N LYS A 289 11.54 -15.55 -4.26
CA LYS A 289 12.83 -15.06 -4.74
C LYS A 289 13.95 -15.71 -3.95
N ILE A 290 14.81 -16.45 -4.63
CA ILE A 290 16.00 -17.10 -4.08
C ILE A 290 17.21 -16.52 -4.82
N ASP A 291 18.16 -15.93 -4.08
CA ASP A 291 19.42 -15.39 -4.61
C ASP A 291 19.24 -14.44 -5.82
N GLY A 292 18.16 -13.66 -5.81
CA GLY A 292 17.88 -12.69 -6.88
C GLY A 292 16.91 -13.16 -7.95
N THR A 293 16.58 -14.45 -8.03
CA THR A 293 15.74 -15.05 -9.09
C THR A 293 14.47 -15.66 -8.53
N PHE A 294 13.34 -15.51 -9.23
CA PHE A 294 12.07 -16.07 -8.80
C PHE A 294 11.90 -17.52 -9.27
N TYR A 295 11.36 -18.36 -8.38
CA TYR A 295 10.98 -19.74 -8.65
C TYR A 295 9.58 -20.02 -8.11
N TYR A 296 8.88 -20.96 -8.74
CA TYR A 296 7.58 -21.44 -8.27
C TYR A 296 7.76 -22.43 -7.12
N THR A 297 6.94 -22.28 -6.08
CA THR A 297 6.88 -23.23 -4.96
C THR A 297 5.44 -23.53 -4.61
N ASP A 298 5.13 -24.82 -4.46
CA ASP A 298 3.83 -25.32 -4.02
C ASP A 298 3.99 -26.05 -2.68
N CYS A 299 3.27 -25.55 -1.68
CA CYS A 299 3.28 -26.08 -0.32
C CYS A 299 2.08 -27.00 -0.02
N THR A 300 1.18 -27.21 -0.98
CA THR A 300 -0.06 -27.97 -0.81
C THR A 300 0.17 -29.49 -0.79
N SER A 301 1.15 -29.97 -1.56
CA SER A 301 1.41 -31.40 -1.78
C SER A 301 2.81 -31.81 -1.33
N ILE A 302 3.18 -31.47 -0.10
CA ILE A 302 4.49 -31.80 0.45
C ILE A 302 4.51 -33.26 0.92
N ALA A 303 5.27 -34.10 0.23
CA ALA A 303 5.55 -35.47 0.70
C ALA A 303 6.72 -35.43 1.69
N LEU A 304 6.61 -36.10 2.83
CA LEU A 304 7.69 -36.18 3.82
C LEU A 304 8.31 -37.59 3.85
N ASP A 305 9.63 -37.68 4.01
CA ASP A 305 10.30 -38.96 4.29
C ASP A 305 10.13 -39.38 5.78
N LYS A 306 10.76 -40.51 6.14
CA LYS A 306 10.69 -41.11 7.48
C LYS A 306 11.31 -40.22 8.56
N ASP A 307 12.23 -39.35 8.16
CA ASP A 307 12.96 -38.42 9.03
C ASP A 307 12.26 -37.04 9.05
N GLY A 308 11.16 -36.89 8.30
CA GLY A 308 10.37 -35.69 8.19
C GLY A 308 10.92 -34.66 7.20
N ASN A 309 11.88 -34.98 6.34
CA ASN A 309 12.33 -34.04 5.32
C ASN A 309 11.36 -34.01 4.15
N ALA A 310 11.18 -32.85 3.53
CA ALA A 310 10.35 -32.76 2.35
C ALA A 310 11.03 -33.46 1.16
N THR A 311 10.29 -34.40 0.57
CA THR A 311 10.66 -35.16 -0.62
C THR A 311 9.97 -34.57 -1.84
N GLY A 312 10.71 -34.51 -2.95
CA GLY A 312 10.22 -33.96 -4.21
C GLY A 312 10.79 -32.57 -4.53
N GLU A 313 10.80 -32.27 -5.82
CA GLU A 313 11.29 -31.01 -6.37
C GLU A 313 10.44 -29.82 -5.88
N PHE A 314 11.12 -28.73 -5.52
CA PHE A 314 10.51 -27.43 -5.20
C PHE A 314 11.46 -26.33 -5.68
N LEU A 315 10.95 -25.12 -5.93
CA LEU A 315 11.64 -24.07 -6.69
C LEU A 315 11.72 -24.40 -8.19
N LEU A 316 10.54 -24.54 -8.77
CA LEU A 316 10.34 -24.91 -10.17
C LEU A 316 10.48 -23.71 -11.10
N GLY A 317 10.97 -23.97 -12.30
CA GLY A 317 11.04 -22.99 -13.38
C GLY A 317 9.67 -22.73 -14.01
N GLN A 318 9.63 -21.76 -14.92
CA GLN A 318 8.42 -21.27 -15.59
C GLN A 318 7.67 -22.36 -16.36
N ASP A 319 8.39 -23.37 -16.86
CA ASP A 319 7.83 -24.37 -17.77
C ASP A 319 7.06 -25.47 -17.03
N THR A 320 7.03 -25.50 -15.70
CA THR A 320 6.78 -26.77 -14.98
C THR A 320 5.37 -26.97 -14.46
N MET A 321 4.56 -25.91 -14.30
CA MET A 321 3.37 -26.04 -13.46
C MET A 321 2.04 -25.42 -13.94
N PHE A 322 1.97 -24.19 -14.48
CA PHE A 322 0.65 -23.50 -14.57
C PHE A 322 0.46 -22.62 -15.82
N ASN A 323 -0.76 -22.64 -16.40
CA ASN A 323 -1.16 -21.66 -17.41
C ASN A 323 -1.42 -20.33 -16.69
N LEU A 324 -0.67 -19.28 -17.04
CA LEU A 324 -0.91 -17.94 -16.54
C LEU A 324 -2.29 -17.46 -17.02
N THR A 325 -3.30 -17.52 -16.14
CA THR A 325 -4.65 -16.98 -16.42
C THR A 325 -4.67 -15.46 -16.50
N VAL A 326 -3.57 -14.80 -16.08
CA VAL A 326 -3.41 -13.36 -16.12
C VAL A 326 -2.40 -13.01 -17.22
N THR A 327 -2.88 -12.56 -18.37
CA THR A 327 -2.03 -11.78 -19.28
C THR A 327 -1.55 -10.54 -18.51
N PRO A 328 -0.24 -10.30 -18.33
CA PRO A 328 0.23 -9.12 -17.61
C PRO A 328 -0.32 -7.86 -18.32
N LYS A 329 -1.18 -7.10 -17.63
CA LYS A 329 -1.76 -5.84 -18.17
C LYS A 329 -1.09 -4.60 -17.57
N ASN A 330 0.08 -4.74 -16.92
CA ASN A 330 0.80 -3.62 -16.31
C ASN A 330 2.32 -3.87 -16.26
N ASN A 331 3.09 -2.81 -16.47
CA ASN A 331 4.55 -2.77 -16.55
C ASN A 331 5.25 -3.28 -15.26
N ASP A 332 4.64 -3.11 -14.08
CA ASP A 332 5.23 -3.56 -12.80
C ASP A 332 5.22 -5.10 -12.67
N ILE A 333 4.22 -5.75 -13.28
CA ILE A 333 4.09 -7.22 -13.30
C ILE A 333 5.02 -7.80 -14.36
N GLU A 334 5.14 -7.17 -15.54
CA GLU A 334 6.10 -7.61 -16.57
C GLU A 334 7.54 -7.69 -16.04
N ASN A 335 7.98 -6.73 -15.22
CA ASN A 335 9.33 -6.76 -14.64
C ASN A 335 9.54 -7.93 -13.66
N THR A 336 8.57 -8.21 -12.79
CA THR A 336 8.62 -9.34 -11.85
C THR A 336 8.61 -10.68 -12.58
N TYR A 337 7.77 -10.81 -13.60
CA TYR A 337 7.65 -12.02 -14.42
C TYR A 337 8.82 -12.20 -15.42
N SER A 338 9.58 -11.14 -15.72
CA SER A 338 10.78 -11.22 -16.55
C SER A 338 11.99 -11.86 -15.87
N ASN A 339 11.97 -12.00 -14.53
CA ASN A 339 13.06 -12.54 -13.73
C ASN A 339 12.69 -13.86 -13.02
N ILE A 340 11.70 -14.59 -13.57
CA ILE A 340 11.38 -15.97 -13.17
C ILE A 340 12.35 -16.90 -13.90
N SER A 341 12.93 -17.86 -13.18
CA SER A 341 13.79 -18.86 -13.81
C SER A 341 13.00 -19.70 -14.81
N LYS A 342 13.60 -19.99 -15.97
CA LYS A 342 13.05 -20.97 -16.92
C LYS A 342 13.22 -22.39 -16.41
N ASP A 343 14.34 -22.64 -15.74
CA ASP A 343 14.74 -23.96 -15.24
C ASP A 343 14.45 -24.12 -13.75
N ASP A 344 14.23 -25.36 -13.32
CA ASP A 344 14.15 -25.72 -11.90
C ASP A 344 15.48 -25.44 -11.19
N TRP A 345 15.42 -24.99 -9.93
CA TRP A 345 16.59 -24.70 -9.11
C TRP A 345 17.59 -25.87 -9.04
N SER A 346 17.08 -27.10 -8.92
CA SER A 346 17.90 -28.31 -8.84
C SER A 346 18.67 -28.64 -10.11
N LYS A 347 18.38 -27.99 -11.25
CA LYS A 347 19.19 -28.14 -12.47
C LYS A 347 20.65 -27.79 -12.16
N GLU A 348 20.90 -26.72 -11.42
CA GLU A 348 22.27 -26.28 -11.11
C GLU A 348 22.66 -26.58 -9.67
N HIS A 349 21.69 -26.70 -8.76
CA HIS A 349 21.93 -26.78 -7.32
C HIS A 349 21.66 -28.16 -6.70
N SER A 350 21.38 -29.19 -7.51
CA SER A 350 21.34 -30.56 -6.99
C SER A 350 22.74 -31.10 -6.67
N VAL A 351 22.79 -32.31 -6.09
CA VAL A 351 24.04 -33.08 -5.89
C VAL A 351 24.84 -33.28 -7.18
N CYS A 352 24.21 -33.18 -8.36
CA CYS A 352 24.87 -33.34 -9.65
C CYS A 352 25.54 -32.06 -10.16
N LYS A 353 25.23 -30.89 -9.60
CA LYS A 353 25.77 -29.59 -10.03
C LYS A 353 25.73 -29.38 -11.56
N GLY A 354 24.59 -29.67 -12.19
CA GLY A 354 24.41 -29.59 -13.64
C GLY A 354 24.72 -30.87 -14.44
N ASN A 355 25.47 -31.83 -13.88
CA ASN A 355 25.87 -33.05 -14.59
C ASN A 355 24.86 -34.20 -14.41
N HIS A 356 23.66 -34.03 -14.96
CA HIS A 356 22.56 -34.97 -14.77
C HIS A 356 22.58 -36.14 -15.76
N ASN A 357 22.36 -37.36 -15.25
CA ASN A 357 22.13 -38.54 -16.07
C ASN A 357 20.61 -38.77 -16.27
N LEU A 358 20.05 -38.11 -17.28
CA LEU A 358 18.61 -38.05 -17.52
C LEU A 358 18.10 -39.28 -18.28
N VAL A 359 17.03 -39.91 -17.78
CA VAL A 359 16.31 -40.98 -18.48
C VAL A 359 14.82 -40.63 -18.60
N LYS A 360 14.19 -41.07 -19.70
CA LYS A 360 12.82 -40.74 -20.05
C LYS A 360 11.81 -41.36 -19.06
N THR A 361 10.85 -40.57 -18.58
CA THR A 361 9.77 -40.99 -17.66
C THR A 361 8.42 -41.20 -18.34
N GLY A 362 8.11 -40.43 -19.39
CA GLY A 362 6.80 -40.45 -20.03
C GLY A 362 6.57 -39.25 -20.97
N GLU A 363 5.36 -39.12 -21.51
CA GLU A 363 4.98 -38.03 -22.41
C GLU A 363 3.62 -37.45 -22.05
N GLY A 364 3.47 -36.12 -22.16
CA GLY A 364 2.22 -35.39 -22.06
C GLY A 364 1.68 -34.99 -23.44
N PRO A 365 0.35 -35.04 -23.67
CA PRO A 365 -0.25 -34.61 -24.93
C PRO A 365 -0.24 -33.08 -25.09
N ALA A 366 -0.21 -32.59 -26.33
CA ALA A 366 -0.42 -31.18 -26.63
C ALA A 366 -1.91 -30.82 -26.53
N THR A 367 -2.22 -29.57 -26.14
CA THR A 367 -3.59 -29.04 -26.11
C THR A 367 -3.76 -27.92 -27.15
N CYS A 368 -4.92 -27.26 -27.22
CA CYS A 368 -5.11 -26.12 -28.13
C CYS A 368 -4.15 -24.96 -27.87
N GLU A 369 -3.73 -24.77 -26.61
CA GLU A 369 -2.94 -23.62 -26.16
C GLU A 369 -1.55 -24.01 -25.66
N THR A 370 -1.36 -25.25 -25.21
CA THR A 370 -0.10 -25.69 -24.58
C THR A 370 0.61 -26.73 -25.42
N MET A 371 1.94 -26.65 -25.45
CA MET A 371 2.79 -27.68 -26.03
C MET A 371 2.65 -28.99 -25.25
N GLY A 372 2.75 -30.11 -25.95
CA GLY A 372 2.97 -31.41 -25.33
C GLY A 372 4.46 -31.58 -25.00
N TYR A 373 4.78 -32.52 -24.10
CA TYR A 373 6.14 -32.67 -23.60
C TYR A 373 6.58 -34.13 -23.47
N THR A 374 7.90 -34.33 -23.38
CA THR A 374 8.55 -35.57 -22.96
C THR A 374 9.24 -35.34 -21.61
N GLY A 375 8.93 -36.13 -20.60
CA GLY A 375 9.51 -36.03 -19.27
C GLY A 375 10.77 -36.88 -19.09
N TYR A 376 11.69 -36.40 -18.25
CA TYR A 376 12.95 -37.05 -17.87
C TYR A 376 13.20 -36.92 -16.36
N TYR A 377 13.95 -37.86 -15.77
CA TYR A 377 14.46 -37.76 -14.41
C TYR A 377 15.94 -38.13 -14.34
N CYS A 378 16.68 -37.53 -13.40
CA CYS A 378 18.07 -37.87 -13.16
C CYS A 378 18.18 -39.18 -12.36
N THR A 379 19.01 -40.11 -12.83
CA THR A 379 19.26 -41.40 -12.16
C THR A 379 20.42 -41.37 -11.16
N ASN A 380 21.17 -40.27 -11.11
CA ASN A 380 22.28 -40.12 -10.16
C ASN A 380 21.74 -40.17 -8.73
N GLN A 381 22.40 -40.96 -7.88
CA GLN A 381 21.95 -41.22 -6.51
C GLN A 381 21.82 -39.91 -5.72
N GLY A 382 20.64 -39.68 -5.14
CA GLY A 382 20.34 -38.47 -4.35
C GLY A 382 19.96 -37.24 -5.19
N CYS A 383 19.94 -37.32 -6.52
CA CYS A 383 19.48 -36.22 -7.36
C CYS A 383 17.97 -36.23 -7.54
N ILE A 384 17.34 -35.09 -7.26
CA ILE A 384 15.89 -34.91 -7.38
C ILE A 384 15.45 -34.23 -8.69
N TYR A 385 16.40 -33.74 -9.50
CA TYR A 385 16.13 -32.99 -10.72
C TYR A 385 15.31 -33.79 -11.74
N ARG A 386 14.30 -33.13 -12.28
CA ARG A 386 13.44 -33.59 -13.36
C ARG A 386 13.46 -32.57 -14.48
N TYR A 387 13.33 -33.04 -15.71
CA TYR A 387 13.36 -32.20 -16.89
C TYR A 387 12.17 -32.52 -17.79
N ARG A 388 11.57 -31.51 -18.42
CA ARG A 388 10.52 -31.68 -19.42
C ARG A 388 10.96 -31.00 -20.71
N ASP A 389 10.98 -31.77 -21.79
CA ASP A 389 11.24 -31.28 -23.14
C ASP A 389 9.91 -31.04 -23.87
N TYR A 390 9.52 -29.79 -24.02
CA TYR A 390 8.30 -29.38 -24.72
C TYR A 390 8.49 -29.44 -26.23
N ASN A 391 8.40 -30.65 -26.78
CA ASN A 391 8.74 -30.95 -28.17
C ASN A 391 7.52 -31.24 -29.08
N LYS A 392 6.30 -30.98 -28.61
CA LYS A 392 5.07 -31.14 -29.40
C LYS A 392 4.31 -29.82 -29.47
N GLU A 393 4.18 -29.27 -30.67
CA GLU A 393 3.49 -27.99 -30.91
C GLU A 393 2.04 -27.99 -30.39
N PRO A 394 1.52 -26.83 -29.91
CA PRO A 394 0.11 -26.70 -29.55
C PRO A 394 -0.77 -26.95 -30.77
N LEU A 395 -1.93 -27.58 -30.56
CA LEU A 395 -2.86 -27.93 -31.62
C LEU A 395 -3.52 -26.70 -32.28
N GLY A 396 -3.51 -25.55 -31.59
CA GLY A 396 -4.24 -24.35 -31.97
C GLY A 396 -5.75 -24.46 -31.77
N HIS A 397 -6.43 -23.33 -31.71
CA HIS A 397 -7.89 -23.31 -31.67
C HIS A 397 -8.49 -23.54 -33.05
N ASN A 398 -9.44 -24.47 -33.12
CA ASN A 398 -10.30 -24.67 -34.28
C ASN A 398 -11.72 -24.17 -33.96
N TYR A 399 -11.99 -22.90 -34.22
CA TYR A 399 -13.29 -22.26 -33.94
C TYR A 399 -14.35 -22.63 -34.96
N ASP A 400 -15.52 -23.03 -34.48
CA ASP A 400 -16.69 -23.23 -35.33
C ASP A 400 -17.35 -21.87 -35.60
N TYR A 401 -17.03 -21.27 -36.75
CA TYR A 401 -17.63 -20.02 -37.19
C TYR A 401 -19.05 -20.17 -37.77
N THR A 402 -19.58 -21.40 -37.85
CA THR A 402 -20.94 -21.67 -38.35
C THR A 402 -21.99 -21.67 -37.25
N ASN A 403 -21.59 -21.86 -35.99
CA ASN A 403 -22.48 -21.93 -34.83
C ASN A 403 -22.09 -20.87 -33.77
N GLY A 404 -22.32 -19.60 -34.11
CA GLY A 404 -22.05 -18.46 -33.23
C GLY A 404 -23.27 -18.01 -32.44
N GLU A 405 -23.07 -17.61 -31.19
CA GLU A 405 -24.09 -17.03 -30.33
C GLU A 405 -23.94 -15.50 -30.32
N ILE A 406 -24.99 -14.76 -30.67
CA ILE A 406 -24.98 -13.29 -30.56
C ILE A 406 -25.03 -12.93 -29.08
N THR A 407 -23.90 -12.49 -28.55
CA THR A 407 -23.75 -12.11 -27.14
C THR A 407 -23.98 -10.61 -26.92
N GLN A 408 -23.82 -9.81 -27.99
CA GLN A 408 -24.21 -8.40 -28.01
C GLN A 408 -24.89 -8.10 -29.34
N SER A 409 -26.16 -7.71 -29.30
CA SER A 409 -26.89 -7.26 -30.49
C SER A 409 -26.42 -5.87 -30.93
N GLN A 410 -26.45 -5.61 -32.24
CA GLN A 410 -26.16 -4.28 -32.80
C GLN A 410 -27.12 -3.22 -32.25
N ASP A 411 -26.61 -2.05 -31.85
CA ASP A 411 -27.43 -0.88 -31.53
C ASP A 411 -26.83 0.45 -32.02
N CYS A 412 -27.45 1.57 -31.64
CA CYS A 412 -27.02 2.92 -32.00
C CYS A 412 -25.57 3.24 -31.60
N THR A 413 -25.07 2.66 -30.52
CA THR A 413 -23.79 2.96 -29.89
C THR A 413 -22.84 1.78 -29.82
N HIS A 414 -23.34 0.55 -29.95
CA HIS A 414 -22.58 -0.69 -29.80
C HIS A 414 -22.66 -1.57 -31.07
N PRO A 415 -21.53 -2.19 -31.48
CA PRO A 415 -21.52 -3.16 -32.56
C PRO A 415 -22.17 -4.50 -32.15
N GLU A 416 -22.52 -5.33 -33.13
CA GLU A 416 -22.91 -6.72 -32.88
C GLU A 416 -21.67 -7.57 -32.61
N ILE A 417 -21.66 -8.28 -31.48
CA ILE A 417 -20.61 -9.25 -31.13
C ILE A 417 -21.21 -10.64 -31.14
N THR A 418 -20.58 -11.52 -31.92
CA THR A 418 -20.89 -12.95 -31.97
C THR A 418 -19.76 -13.74 -31.34
N THR A 419 -20.10 -14.62 -30.41
CA THR A 419 -19.17 -15.52 -29.73
C THR A 419 -19.16 -16.87 -30.44
N TYR A 420 -17.99 -17.28 -30.93
CA TYR A 420 -17.77 -18.60 -31.53
C TYR A 420 -17.00 -19.50 -30.56
N ARG A 421 -17.20 -20.82 -30.63
CA ARG A 421 -16.55 -21.76 -29.71
C ARG A 421 -15.62 -22.70 -30.45
N CYS A 422 -14.46 -22.98 -29.85
CA CYS A 422 -13.53 -23.97 -30.37
C CYS A 422 -14.15 -25.36 -30.32
N THR A 423 -14.13 -26.11 -31.42
CA THR A 423 -14.65 -27.48 -31.50
C THR A 423 -13.94 -28.43 -30.54
N ARG A 424 -12.63 -28.20 -30.29
CA ARG A 424 -11.73 -29.01 -29.46
C ARG A 424 -11.85 -28.69 -27.97
N CYS A 425 -11.55 -27.46 -27.56
CA CYS A 425 -11.49 -27.06 -26.14
C CYS A 425 -12.69 -26.23 -25.66
N LYS A 426 -13.67 -25.93 -26.52
CA LYS A 426 -14.84 -25.09 -26.23
C LYS A 426 -14.54 -23.64 -25.82
N ALA A 427 -13.27 -23.23 -25.83
CA ALA A 427 -12.86 -21.84 -25.58
C ALA A 427 -13.60 -20.86 -26.52
N PRO A 428 -14.09 -19.73 -26.01
CA PRO A 428 -14.80 -18.72 -26.81
C PRO A 428 -13.83 -17.79 -27.55
N ILE A 429 -14.27 -17.26 -28.70
CA ILE A 429 -13.69 -16.08 -29.35
C ILE A 429 -14.81 -15.10 -29.70
N GLU A 430 -14.64 -13.83 -29.36
CA GLU A 430 -15.59 -12.76 -29.67
C GLU A 430 -15.17 -12.05 -30.95
N VAL A 431 -16.09 -11.94 -31.90
CA VAL A 431 -15.85 -11.28 -33.18
C VAL A 431 -16.93 -10.23 -33.39
N GLU A 432 -16.51 -9.03 -33.75
CA GLU A 432 -17.40 -7.98 -34.24
C GLU A 432 -17.96 -8.41 -35.61
N THR A 433 -19.24 -8.74 -35.67
CA THR A 433 -19.92 -9.17 -36.91
C THR A 433 -20.62 -8.03 -37.63
N LYS A 434 -21.01 -6.97 -36.90
CA LYS A 434 -21.56 -5.74 -37.48
C LYS A 434 -21.09 -4.50 -36.70
N PRO A 435 -20.67 -3.41 -37.36
CA PRO A 435 -20.31 -2.16 -36.69
C PRO A 435 -21.54 -1.49 -36.06
N SER A 436 -21.37 -0.57 -35.11
CA SER A 436 -22.51 0.15 -34.52
C SER A 436 -23.25 1.03 -35.53
N LEU A 437 -24.51 1.38 -35.26
CA LEU A 437 -25.35 2.17 -36.18
C LEU A 437 -25.01 3.67 -36.23
N GLY A 438 -23.92 4.10 -35.59
CA GLY A 438 -23.33 5.44 -35.78
C GLY A 438 -23.95 6.57 -34.94
N GLY A 439 -24.48 6.24 -33.75
CA GLY A 439 -25.03 7.18 -32.77
C GLY A 439 -26.52 7.48 -32.94
N HIS A 440 -27.13 8.10 -31.92
CA HIS A 440 -28.55 8.42 -31.93
C HIS A 440 -28.88 9.61 -32.86
N LYS A 441 -29.94 9.46 -33.68
CA LYS A 441 -30.50 10.51 -34.54
C LYS A 441 -31.86 10.97 -34.00
N TRP A 442 -31.81 12.00 -33.17
CA TRP A 442 -32.96 12.53 -32.43
C TRP A 442 -33.85 13.44 -33.28
N GLN A 443 -35.15 13.17 -33.30
CA GLN A 443 -36.18 14.02 -33.90
C GLN A 443 -37.02 14.66 -32.78
N PRO A 444 -37.24 15.98 -32.80
CA PRO A 444 -38.08 16.66 -31.82
C PRO A 444 -39.55 16.23 -31.95
N GLY A 445 -40.18 15.94 -30.80
CA GLY A 445 -41.62 15.73 -30.62
C GLY A 445 -42.28 16.88 -29.87
N ASP A 446 -43.45 16.60 -29.29
CA ASP A 446 -44.30 17.61 -28.64
C ASP A 446 -43.74 18.13 -27.31
N ILE A 447 -44.15 19.35 -26.95
CA ILE A 447 -43.90 19.91 -25.61
C ILE A 447 -44.85 19.21 -24.65
N ILE A 448 -44.35 18.19 -23.97
CA ILE A 448 -45.11 17.39 -23.02
C ILE A 448 -45.39 18.15 -21.71
N LYS A 449 -44.64 19.22 -21.44
CA LYS A 449 -44.87 20.09 -20.27
C LYS A 449 -44.59 21.55 -20.63
N ALA A 450 -45.62 22.38 -20.62
CA ALA A 450 -45.48 23.78 -20.96
C ALA A 450 -44.63 24.54 -19.93
N PRO A 451 -43.71 25.44 -20.36
CA PRO A 451 -42.95 26.28 -19.44
C PRO A 451 -43.86 27.28 -18.70
N THR A 452 -43.58 27.49 -17.42
CA THR A 452 -44.26 28.51 -16.58
C THR A 452 -43.33 29.70 -16.34
N CYS A 453 -43.76 30.69 -15.54
CA CYS A 453 -42.96 31.87 -15.22
C CYS A 453 -41.62 31.55 -14.52
N THR A 454 -41.53 30.43 -13.80
CA THR A 454 -40.34 30.05 -13.01
C THR A 454 -39.81 28.65 -13.28
N VAL A 455 -40.61 27.78 -13.91
CA VAL A 455 -40.25 26.39 -14.16
C VAL A 455 -40.11 26.17 -15.66
N ASN A 456 -38.96 25.66 -16.08
CA ASN A 456 -38.73 25.26 -17.47
C ASN A 456 -39.76 24.19 -17.87
N GLY A 457 -40.25 24.29 -19.11
CA GLY A 457 -41.04 23.23 -19.73
C GLY A 457 -40.13 22.08 -20.19
N GLU A 458 -40.74 21.03 -20.71
CA GLU A 458 -40.03 19.83 -21.18
C GLU A 458 -40.56 19.47 -22.57
N GLN A 459 -39.63 19.23 -23.50
CA GLN A 459 -39.92 18.78 -24.87
C GLN A 459 -39.31 17.40 -25.08
N GLU A 460 -40.09 16.46 -25.60
CA GLU A 460 -39.63 15.11 -25.90
C GLU A 460 -38.96 15.04 -27.28
N TYR A 461 -37.95 14.19 -27.43
CA TYR A 461 -37.23 13.88 -28.66
C TYR A 461 -37.16 12.37 -28.83
N THR A 462 -37.51 11.85 -29.99
CA THR A 462 -37.49 10.41 -30.29
C THR A 462 -36.38 10.09 -31.28
N CYS A 463 -35.56 9.09 -30.98
CA CYS A 463 -34.53 8.60 -31.89
C CYS A 463 -35.19 7.85 -33.05
N THR A 464 -34.97 8.30 -34.28
CA THR A 464 -35.56 7.75 -35.51
C THR A 464 -35.08 6.34 -35.89
N VAL A 465 -34.07 5.82 -35.19
CA VAL A 465 -33.46 4.50 -35.48
C VAL A 465 -33.86 3.45 -34.44
N CYS A 466 -33.95 3.82 -33.16
CA CYS A 466 -34.21 2.87 -32.06
C CYS A 466 -35.44 3.21 -31.22
N ASN A 467 -36.21 4.23 -31.60
CA ASN A 467 -37.42 4.73 -30.94
C ASN A 467 -37.28 5.10 -29.45
N GLN A 468 -36.06 5.16 -28.92
CA GLN A 468 -35.81 5.70 -27.58
C GLN A 468 -36.20 7.17 -27.53
N THR A 469 -36.75 7.62 -26.40
CA THR A 469 -37.10 9.03 -26.18
C THR A 469 -36.16 9.68 -25.17
N LYS A 470 -35.92 10.98 -25.32
CA LYS A 470 -35.23 11.83 -24.34
C LYS A 470 -35.98 13.15 -24.21
N THR A 471 -35.91 13.80 -23.05
CA THR A 471 -36.54 15.11 -22.83
C THR A 471 -35.47 16.19 -22.67
N GLU A 472 -35.68 17.33 -23.33
CA GLU A 472 -34.82 18.51 -23.17
C GLU A 472 -35.63 19.70 -22.63
N PRO A 473 -35.03 20.56 -21.78
CA PRO A 473 -35.75 21.64 -21.12
C PRO A 473 -36.02 22.85 -22.05
N VAL A 474 -37.27 23.32 -22.04
CA VAL A 474 -37.71 24.56 -22.70
C VAL A 474 -37.70 25.70 -21.68
N LYS A 475 -37.00 26.79 -21.98
CA LYS A 475 -36.72 27.88 -21.03
C LYS A 475 -38.00 28.58 -20.51
N ALA A 476 -38.07 28.82 -19.20
CA ALA A 476 -39.18 29.52 -18.50
C ALA A 476 -39.40 30.97 -18.99
N THR A 477 -40.65 31.46 -18.87
CA THR A 477 -41.12 32.70 -19.50
C THR A 477 -40.87 33.99 -18.71
N GLY A 478 -40.54 33.92 -17.41
CA GLY A 478 -40.26 35.07 -16.54
C GLY A 478 -41.52 35.78 -15.98
N HIS A 479 -41.31 36.72 -15.04
CA HIS A 479 -42.38 37.47 -14.36
C HIS A 479 -42.50 38.93 -14.83
N ASP A 480 -43.74 39.44 -14.89
CA ASP A 480 -44.11 40.83 -15.25
C ASP A 480 -44.90 41.49 -14.09
N TRP A 481 -44.23 42.37 -13.33
CA TRP A 481 -44.64 42.81 -11.99
C TRP A 481 -45.33 44.19 -11.97
N GLN A 482 -46.37 44.34 -11.13
CA GLN A 482 -47.00 45.62 -10.82
C GLN A 482 -47.26 45.80 -9.32
N ILE A 483 -47.27 47.04 -8.84
CA ILE A 483 -47.51 47.37 -7.42
C ILE A 483 -48.98 47.08 -7.07
N ASN A 484 -49.21 46.28 -6.03
CA ASN A 484 -50.57 45.99 -5.55
C ASN A 484 -50.92 46.78 -4.27
N LYS A 485 -50.11 46.70 -3.21
CA LYS A 485 -50.43 47.38 -1.93
C LYS A 485 -49.22 47.57 -1.02
N ILE A 486 -49.15 48.69 -0.30
CA ILE A 486 -48.17 48.89 0.78
C ILE A 486 -48.67 48.18 2.04
N LEU A 487 -47.87 47.25 2.58
CA LEU A 487 -48.24 46.38 3.69
C LEU A 487 -47.79 46.91 5.05
N SER A 488 -46.67 47.64 5.10
CA SER A 488 -46.21 48.30 6.33
C SER A 488 -45.35 49.53 6.01
N ALA A 489 -45.53 50.61 6.78
CA ALA A 489 -44.74 51.83 6.65
C ALA A 489 -43.40 51.70 7.39
N ALA A 490 -42.37 52.41 6.90
CA ALA A 490 -41.04 52.40 7.50
C ALA A 490 -40.99 53.12 8.86
N THR A 491 -40.13 52.66 9.77
CA THR A 491 -39.93 53.20 11.12
C THR A 491 -38.46 53.61 11.35
N CYS A 492 -38.12 54.05 12.57
CA CYS A 492 -36.81 54.62 12.94
C CYS A 492 -35.60 53.70 12.66
N THR A 493 -35.78 52.39 12.57
CA THR A 493 -34.71 51.44 12.18
C THR A 493 -35.13 50.36 11.20
N SER A 494 -36.41 50.24 10.93
CA SER A 494 -36.92 49.11 10.16
C SER A 494 -37.58 49.62 8.90
N ASN A 495 -37.09 49.09 7.79
CA ASN A 495 -37.62 49.40 6.49
C ASN A 495 -39.09 48.92 6.37
N GLY A 496 -39.96 49.71 5.74
CA GLY A 496 -41.33 49.32 5.40
C GLY A 496 -41.38 48.35 4.22
N ILE A 497 -42.55 47.78 3.89
CA ILE A 497 -42.69 46.75 2.85
C ILE A 497 -43.89 47.05 1.93
N ALA A 498 -43.65 47.03 0.62
CA ALA A 498 -44.66 47.11 -0.43
C ALA A 498 -44.75 45.80 -1.22
N ARG A 499 -45.97 45.31 -1.48
CA ARG A 499 -46.23 44.06 -2.22
C ARG A 499 -46.49 44.33 -3.70
N TYR A 500 -45.70 43.70 -4.56
CA TYR A 500 -45.85 43.67 -6.00
C TYR A 500 -46.46 42.33 -6.42
N ILE A 501 -47.29 42.30 -7.45
CA ILE A 501 -47.94 41.08 -7.97
C ILE A 501 -47.71 40.98 -9.47
N CYS A 502 -47.35 39.78 -9.94
CA CYS A 502 -47.13 39.48 -11.34
C CYS A 502 -48.48 39.33 -12.06
N LYS A 503 -48.71 40.09 -13.14
CA LYS A 503 -49.99 40.06 -13.89
C LYS A 503 -50.35 38.69 -14.47
N THR A 504 -49.33 37.91 -14.85
CA THR A 504 -49.50 36.67 -15.62
C THR A 504 -49.75 35.43 -14.77
N CYS A 505 -49.18 35.33 -13.56
CA CYS A 505 -49.32 34.15 -12.70
C CYS A 505 -49.89 34.44 -11.31
N GLY A 506 -50.15 35.71 -10.97
CA GLY A 506 -50.72 36.12 -9.68
C GLY A 506 -49.78 35.96 -8.47
N TYR A 507 -48.56 35.44 -8.66
CA TYR A 507 -47.55 35.39 -7.61
C TYR A 507 -47.20 36.81 -7.17
N GLY A 508 -46.97 37.02 -5.87
CA GLY A 508 -46.69 38.36 -5.33
C GLY A 508 -45.50 38.35 -4.36
N GLU A 509 -44.56 39.26 -4.57
CA GLU A 509 -43.36 39.43 -3.75
C GLU A 509 -43.27 40.81 -3.10
N ASN A 510 -42.51 40.89 -2.01
CA ASN A 510 -42.46 42.04 -1.11
C ASN A 510 -41.14 42.79 -1.27
N HIS A 511 -41.19 44.10 -1.52
CA HIS A 511 -40.02 44.99 -1.69
C HIS A 511 -39.93 46.02 -0.55
N THR A 512 -38.70 46.45 -0.24
CA THR A 512 -38.36 47.12 1.02
C THR A 512 -38.17 48.65 0.89
N ILE A 513 -38.69 49.46 1.83
CA ILE A 513 -38.67 50.94 1.88
C ILE A 513 -37.84 51.43 3.09
N ASN A 514 -36.78 52.24 2.92
CA ASN A 514 -35.76 52.45 3.99
C ASN A 514 -36.11 53.38 5.20
N ALA A 515 -35.49 53.15 6.38
CA ALA A 515 -35.75 53.72 7.73
C ALA A 515 -35.08 55.07 8.13
N THR A 516 -35.56 55.75 9.20
CA THR A 516 -35.36 57.21 9.51
C THR A 516 -34.47 57.66 10.73
N GLY A 517 -33.92 56.81 11.61
CA GLY A 517 -32.89 57.16 12.64
C GLY A 517 -33.33 57.34 14.13
N HIS A 518 -32.38 57.33 15.11
CA HIS A 518 -32.62 57.22 16.60
C HIS A 518 -32.30 58.47 17.48
N LYS A 519 -32.87 58.56 18.71
CA LYS A 519 -32.69 59.67 19.71
C LYS A 519 -32.42 59.16 21.18
N PRO A 520 -31.38 59.60 21.95
CA PRO A 520 -30.88 58.91 23.18
C PRO A 520 -31.34 59.42 24.59
N GLU A 521 -31.27 58.57 25.64
CA GLU A 521 -31.45 58.79 27.11
C GLU A 521 -30.64 57.78 27.99
N ILE A 522 -30.38 58.00 29.31
CA ILE A 522 -29.52 57.11 30.16
C ILE A 522 -30.29 56.39 31.28
N ARG A 523 -30.00 55.10 31.55
CA ARG A 523 -30.61 54.22 32.57
C ARG A 523 -29.58 53.29 33.28
N ASN A 524 -29.91 52.78 34.47
CA ASN A 524 -29.17 51.74 35.24
C ASN A 524 -27.83 52.14 35.92
N LYS A 525 -27.80 53.22 36.69
CA LYS A 525 -26.63 53.61 37.52
C LYS A 525 -26.65 52.93 38.90
N LYS A 526 -25.49 52.50 39.44
CA LYS A 526 -25.34 51.85 40.77
C LYS A 526 -23.96 52.15 41.42
N GLU A 527 -23.85 52.25 42.75
CA GLU A 527 -22.58 52.60 43.43
C GLU A 527 -21.80 51.39 44.00
N ALA A 528 -20.51 51.57 44.34
CA ALA A 528 -19.55 50.51 44.71
C ALA A 528 -19.44 50.23 46.22
N THR A 529 -19.15 48.97 46.60
CA THR A 529 -18.91 48.50 47.99
C THR A 529 -17.60 47.66 48.10
N CYS A 530 -17.20 47.23 49.31
CA CYS A 530 -15.95 46.47 49.53
C CYS A 530 -15.97 45.02 48.99
N SER A 531 -17.14 44.53 48.53
CA SER A 531 -17.27 43.22 47.88
C SER A 531 -17.83 43.28 46.46
N SER A 532 -18.30 44.45 45.97
CA SER A 532 -18.85 44.61 44.61
C SER A 532 -18.58 45.99 43.99
N THR A 533 -18.28 46.05 42.69
CA THR A 533 -18.00 47.29 41.94
C THR A 533 -19.28 48.08 41.62
N GLY A 534 -19.18 49.39 41.50
CA GLY A 534 -20.27 50.28 41.03
C GLY A 534 -20.27 50.44 39.50
N TYR A 535 -21.28 51.12 38.94
CA TYR A 535 -21.51 51.26 37.51
C TYR A 535 -22.23 52.58 37.14
N THR A 536 -21.74 53.31 36.14
CA THR A 536 -22.23 54.68 35.82
C THR A 536 -23.52 54.74 35.00
N GLY A 537 -23.99 53.63 34.44
CA GLY A 537 -25.27 53.51 33.70
C GLY A 537 -25.15 53.59 32.17
N ASP A 538 -26.11 52.99 31.47
CA ASP A 538 -26.13 52.78 30.02
C ASP A 538 -27.04 53.78 29.27
N THR A 539 -26.71 54.13 28.03
CA THR A 539 -27.53 55.01 27.18
C THR A 539 -28.44 54.17 26.25
N TYR A 540 -29.73 54.48 26.16
CA TYR A 540 -30.80 53.87 25.34
C TYR A 540 -31.48 54.88 24.42
N CYS A 541 -32.16 54.43 23.36
CA CYS A 541 -32.98 55.28 22.49
C CYS A 541 -34.39 55.46 23.05
N SER A 542 -34.86 56.69 23.27
CA SER A 542 -36.15 56.96 23.94
C SER A 542 -37.41 56.66 23.10
N VAL A 543 -37.24 56.35 21.80
CA VAL A 543 -38.36 56.04 20.89
C VAL A 543 -38.54 54.54 20.67
N CYS A 544 -37.46 53.76 20.62
CA CYS A 544 -37.53 52.31 20.37
C CYS A 544 -36.86 51.46 21.47
N ASN A 545 -36.45 52.08 22.58
CA ASN A 545 -35.78 51.47 23.74
C ASN A 545 -34.53 50.63 23.45
N LYS A 546 -33.88 50.83 22.30
CA LYS A 546 -32.65 50.10 21.94
C LYS A 546 -31.44 50.72 22.66
N LYS A 547 -30.63 49.89 23.32
CA LYS A 547 -29.39 50.30 24.00
C LYS A 547 -28.38 50.84 22.97
N LEU A 548 -27.93 52.07 23.15
CA LEU A 548 -27.05 52.81 22.24
C LEU A 548 -25.58 52.81 22.67
N SER A 549 -25.29 52.83 23.98
CA SER A 549 -23.93 52.66 24.51
C SER A 549 -23.96 52.21 25.98
N SER A 550 -22.86 51.64 26.47
CA SER A 550 -22.74 51.16 27.85
C SER A 550 -21.84 52.03 28.73
N GLY A 551 -22.19 52.14 30.02
CA GLY A 551 -21.45 52.88 31.03
C GLY A 551 -20.15 52.20 31.49
N GLU A 552 -19.43 52.87 32.39
CA GLU A 552 -18.14 52.44 32.93
C GLU A 552 -18.26 51.95 34.38
N THR A 553 -17.32 51.09 34.79
CA THR A 553 -17.30 50.43 36.11
C THR A 553 -16.49 51.24 37.14
N ILE A 554 -17.01 51.35 38.37
CA ILE A 554 -16.38 52.03 39.52
C ILE A 554 -15.77 50.96 40.45
N ASN A 555 -14.48 51.09 40.81
CA ASN A 555 -13.71 50.09 41.58
C ASN A 555 -14.20 49.91 43.05
N LYS A 556 -13.92 48.73 43.63
CA LYS A 556 -14.30 48.32 45.01
C LYS A 556 -13.44 49.02 46.09
N LYS A 557 -13.90 49.03 47.35
CA LYS A 557 -13.11 49.44 48.55
C LYS A 557 -12.30 48.24 49.12
N GLU A 558 -11.16 48.48 49.78
CA GLU A 558 -10.13 47.45 50.13
C GLU A 558 -10.39 46.56 51.38
N HIS A 559 -9.63 45.45 51.50
CA HIS A 559 -9.67 44.43 52.58
C HIS A 559 -8.66 44.68 53.73
N THR A 560 -8.91 44.08 54.91
CA THR A 560 -8.01 44.12 56.09
C THR A 560 -7.68 42.70 56.60
N TRP A 561 -6.39 42.33 56.68
CA TRP A 561 -5.89 40.96 56.93
C TRP A 561 -5.24 40.77 58.33
N VAL A 562 -5.35 39.58 58.92
CA VAL A 562 -4.82 39.22 60.26
C VAL A 562 -3.96 37.94 60.19
N LYS A 563 -2.74 37.94 60.74
CA LYS A 563 -1.76 36.82 60.69
C LYS A 563 -2.13 35.63 61.59
N GLN A 564 -1.68 34.43 61.22
CA GLN A 564 -1.79 33.13 61.92
C GLN A 564 -0.42 32.43 61.99
N ASP A 565 -0.35 31.29 62.68
CA ASP A 565 0.89 30.50 62.85
C ASP A 565 1.40 29.89 61.53
N ASN A 566 2.73 29.83 61.39
CA ASN A 566 3.39 29.33 60.19
C ASN A 566 3.46 27.80 60.11
N ILE A 567 3.46 27.25 58.89
CA ILE A 567 3.68 25.83 58.62
C ILE A 567 5.18 25.60 58.32
N PRO A 568 5.91 24.71 59.02
CA PRO A 568 7.36 24.54 58.90
C PRO A 568 7.84 23.92 57.57
N ALA A 569 9.09 24.23 57.18
CA ALA A 569 9.70 23.81 55.92
C ALA A 569 10.07 22.31 55.85
N THR A 570 9.99 21.74 54.64
CA THR A 570 10.32 20.36 54.26
C THR A 570 11.31 20.35 53.06
N CYS A 571 11.70 19.16 52.56
CA CYS A 571 12.58 19.05 51.38
C CYS A 571 11.94 19.66 50.11
N GLU A 572 10.61 19.64 50.00
CA GLU A 572 9.87 20.02 48.78
C GLU A 572 9.10 21.34 48.90
N LYS A 573 8.80 21.79 50.14
CA LYS A 573 8.07 23.04 50.38
C LYS A 573 8.73 23.83 51.50
N GLY A 574 8.90 25.13 51.30
CA GLY A 574 9.41 26.02 52.35
C GLY A 574 8.38 26.30 53.44
N GLU A 575 8.76 27.12 54.41
CA GLU A 575 7.88 27.53 55.50
C GLU A 575 6.77 28.46 54.97
N MET A 576 5.53 28.29 55.41
CA MET A 576 4.36 29.03 54.92
C MET A 576 3.77 29.92 56.02
N GLU A 577 3.57 31.21 55.72
CA GLU A 577 2.84 32.18 56.55
C GLU A 577 1.37 32.26 56.13
N VAL A 578 0.44 32.27 57.08
CA VAL A 578 -1.01 32.25 56.81
C VAL A 578 -1.70 33.52 57.36
N GLU A 579 -2.52 34.20 56.56
CA GLU A 579 -3.28 35.41 56.92
C GLU A 579 -4.79 35.23 56.65
N LYS A 580 -5.67 35.71 57.53
CA LYS A 580 -7.14 35.64 57.40
C LYS A 580 -7.77 37.03 57.42
N CYS A 581 -8.65 37.34 56.46
CA CYS A 581 -9.35 38.62 56.38
C CYS A 581 -10.42 38.74 57.46
N SER A 582 -10.37 39.79 58.28
CA SER A 582 -11.28 39.99 59.41
C SER A 582 -12.69 40.45 59.03
N VAL A 583 -12.93 40.79 57.75
CA VAL A 583 -14.23 41.31 57.28
C VAL A 583 -15.02 40.29 56.45
N CYS A 584 -14.36 39.44 55.65
CA CYS A 584 -15.03 38.42 54.83
C CYS A 584 -14.62 36.97 55.13
N GLY A 585 -13.60 36.75 55.96
CA GLY A 585 -13.20 35.42 56.42
C GLY A 585 -12.31 34.60 55.48
N GLU A 586 -11.93 35.12 54.31
CA GLU A 586 -11.00 34.45 53.38
C GLU A 586 -9.58 34.33 53.96
N THR A 587 -8.88 33.22 53.65
CA THR A 587 -7.49 32.95 54.07
C THR A 587 -6.50 33.01 52.90
N LYS A 588 -5.30 33.51 53.15
CA LYS A 588 -4.18 33.72 52.23
C LYS A 588 -2.93 33.05 52.80
N GLU A 589 -2.33 32.12 52.06
CA GLU A 589 -1.08 31.45 52.43
C GLU A 589 0.07 31.98 51.56
N THR A 590 1.21 32.33 52.18
CA THR A 590 2.38 32.90 51.50
C THR A 590 3.61 32.11 51.91
N GLN A 591 4.33 31.53 50.94
CA GLN A 591 5.59 30.83 51.23
C GLN A 591 6.69 31.86 51.54
N ILE A 592 7.30 31.76 52.72
CA ILE A 592 8.25 32.75 53.25
C ILE A 592 9.69 32.25 53.32
N SER A 593 9.94 30.97 53.08
CA SER A 593 11.29 30.44 52.88
C SER A 593 11.36 29.48 51.70
N ASP A 594 12.58 29.24 51.23
CA ASP A 594 12.82 28.25 50.19
C ASP A 594 12.75 26.82 50.78
N PRO A 595 12.30 25.82 50.02
CA PRO A 595 12.38 24.43 50.42
C PRO A 595 13.82 24.03 50.76
N LEU A 596 13.99 23.12 51.73
CA LEU A 596 15.32 22.74 52.24
C LEU A 596 16.23 22.07 51.19
N GLY A 597 15.66 21.63 50.07
CA GLY A 597 16.36 21.00 48.95
C GLY A 597 16.90 19.61 49.26
N HIS A 598 17.03 18.78 48.22
CA HIS A 598 17.63 17.45 48.37
C HIS A 598 19.18 17.53 48.32
N ASP A 599 19.84 16.86 49.26
CA ASP A 599 21.30 16.79 49.40
C ASP A 599 21.78 15.39 48.97
N PHE A 600 21.99 15.21 47.66
CA PHE A 600 22.34 13.92 47.04
C PHE A 600 23.83 13.57 47.13
N ARG A 601 24.12 12.27 47.31
CA ARG A 601 25.48 11.70 47.20
C ARG A 601 26.00 11.74 45.75
N GLU A 602 27.25 11.33 45.55
CA GLU A 602 27.88 11.18 44.22
C GLU A 602 27.13 10.15 43.34
N TRP A 603 27.17 10.36 42.02
CA TRP A 603 26.55 9.47 41.03
C TRP A 603 27.33 8.16 40.87
N LYS A 604 26.63 7.03 40.85
CA LYS A 604 27.21 5.71 40.57
C LYS A 604 26.57 5.09 39.34
N ILE A 605 27.37 4.72 38.34
CA ILE A 605 26.88 4.06 37.11
C ILE A 605 26.33 2.68 37.48
N THR A 606 25.09 2.42 37.07
CA THR A 606 24.37 1.17 37.35
C THR A 606 24.18 0.32 36.10
N LYS A 607 24.22 0.92 34.91
CA LYS A 607 24.17 0.22 33.63
C LYS A 607 24.81 1.06 32.52
N GLU A 608 25.73 0.48 31.75
CA GLU A 608 26.42 1.18 30.66
C GLU A 608 25.50 1.41 29.44
N PRO A 609 25.64 2.55 28.71
CA PRO A 609 24.89 2.82 27.48
C PRO A 609 25.39 2.01 26.28
N THR A 610 24.55 1.88 25.25
CA THR A 610 24.88 1.25 23.95
C THR A 610 24.54 2.22 22.80
N CYS A 611 24.80 1.86 21.53
CA CYS A 611 24.59 2.76 20.37
C CYS A 611 23.15 3.28 20.21
N THR A 612 22.16 2.51 20.67
CA THR A 612 20.73 2.85 20.54
C THR A 612 19.96 2.82 21.86
N LYS A 613 20.56 2.32 22.95
CA LYS A 613 19.92 2.23 24.26
C LYS A 613 20.69 3.01 25.32
N TYR A 614 19.95 3.80 26.07
CA TYR A 614 20.45 4.60 27.20
C TYR A 614 21.07 3.73 28.29
N GLY A 615 22.14 4.24 28.92
CA GLY A 615 22.69 3.74 30.17
C GLY A 615 22.03 4.41 31.37
N THR A 616 22.33 3.98 32.60
CA THR A 616 21.79 4.59 33.81
C THR A 616 22.84 4.75 34.91
N LYS A 617 22.70 5.83 35.68
CA LYS A 617 23.46 6.09 36.92
C LYS A 617 22.49 6.52 38.03
N LYS A 618 22.79 6.20 39.29
CA LYS A 618 21.94 6.47 40.47
C LYS A 618 22.69 7.23 41.56
N ARG A 619 22.01 8.17 42.25
CA ARG A 619 22.48 8.80 43.51
C ARG A 619 21.35 8.96 44.52
N ILE A 620 21.66 9.04 45.82
CA ILE A 620 20.67 9.03 46.91
C ILE A 620 20.85 10.23 47.85
N CYS A 621 19.75 10.89 48.22
CA CYS A 621 19.66 12.03 49.13
C CYS A 621 19.90 11.58 50.56
N LYS A 622 20.77 12.30 51.27
CA LYS A 622 21.15 11.98 52.65
C LYS A 622 20.07 12.29 53.68
N ARG A 623 19.09 13.14 53.35
CA ARG A 623 18.09 13.68 54.31
C ARG A 623 16.76 12.95 54.30
N CYS A 624 16.31 12.45 53.14
CA CYS A 624 15.02 11.79 52.97
C CYS A 624 15.10 10.41 52.29
N ASN A 625 16.32 9.88 52.04
CA ASN A 625 16.57 8.62 51.33
C ASN A 625 15.97 8.50 49.92
N GLU A 626 15.44 9.59 49.37
CA GLU A 626 15.04 9.70 47.98
C GLU A 626 16.25 9.52 47.06
N TYR A 627 16.03 8.92 45.90
CA TYR A 627 17.11 8.67 44.95
C TYR A 627 16.74 9.15 43.57
N GLU A 628 17.73 9.68 42.88
CA GLU A 628 17.63 10.08 41.49
C GLU A 628 18.35 9.05 40.63
N ILE A 629 17.71 8.71 39.51
CA ILE A 629 18.32 7.94 38.43
C ILE A 629 18.37 8.85 37.22
N ASP A 630 19.55 9.02 36.66
CA ASP A 630 19.80 9.79 35.45
C ASP A 630 20.22 8.85 34.33
N VAL A 631 19.82 9.21 33.11
CA VAL A 631 20.08 8.43 31.91
C VAL A 631 21.36 8.92 31.24
N ILE A 632 22.19 7.99 30.80
CA ILE A 632 23.35 8.29 29.99
C ILE A 632 22.91 8.12 28.54
N ASP A 633 23.00 9.18 27.74
CA ASP A 633 22.57 9.16 26.35
C ASP A 633 23.26 8.04 25.55
N PRO A 634 22.58 7.44 24.55
CA PRO A 634 23.18 6.46 23.67
C PRO A 634 24.40 7.07 22.99
N THR A 635 25.45 6.27 22.82
CA THR A 635 26.71 6.74 22.22
C THR A 635 26.56 7.17 20.75
N GLY A 636 25.47 6.74 20.10
CA GLY A 636 25.20 6.96 18.68
C GLY A 636 26.05 6.07 17.76
N HIS A 637 25.75 6.10 16.47
CA HIS A 637 26.48 5.33 15.45
C HIS A 637 27.79 6.02 15.06
N GLN A 638 28.76 6.06 15.97
CA GLN A 638 30.02 6.78 15.74
C GLN A 638 30.96 6.01 14.79
N HIS A 639 30.90 4.68 14.76
CA HIS A 639 31.68 3.85 13.85
C HIS A 639 30.79 3.30 12.73
N THR A 640 30.88 3.91 11.55
CA THR A 640 30.09 3.53 10.36
C THR A 640 30.99 3.22 9.16
N LYS A 641 30.55 2.26 8.33
CA LYS A 641 31.18 1.92 7.06
C LYS A 641 30.13 1.70 5.97
N ILE A 642 30.54 1.85 4.72
CA ILE A 642 29.66 1.55 3.58
C ILE A 642 29.86 0.09 3.19
N ILE A 643 28.79 -0.69 3.24
CA ILE A 643 28.74 -2.10 2.82
C ILE A 643 27.95 -2.25 1.51
N ASP A 644 28.04 -3.40 0.85
CA ASP A 644 27.27 -3.75 -0.35
C ASP A 644 27.43 -2.83 -1.57
N LYS A 645 28.44 -1.96 -1.57
CA LYS A 645 28.77 -1.10 -2.71
C LYS A 645 29.22 -1.93 -3.91
N LYS A 646 28.47 -1.84 -5.01
CA LYS A 646 28.72 -2.55 -6.26
C LYS A 646 28.84 -1.55 -7.42
N ALA A 647 29.92 -1.60 -8.19
CA ALA A 647 30.02 -0.76 -9.39
C ALA A 647 29.07 -1.28 -10.49
N ALA A 648 28.49 -0.38 -11.29
CA ALA A 648 27.65 -0.77 -12.43
C ALA A 648 28.52 -1.36 -13.55
N THR A 649 28.04 -2.43 -14.17
CA THR A 649 28.71 -3.11 -15.31
C THR A 649 27.92 -2.88 -16.61
N CYS A 650 28.28 -3.54 -17.72
CA CYS A 650 27.56 -3.41 -18.99
C CYS A 650 26.12 -3.93 -18.93
N GLU A 651 25.84 -4.90 -18.05
CA GLU A 651 24.54 -5.59 -17.96
C GLU A 651 23.89 -5.40 -16.59
N GLU A 652 24.69 -5.30 -15.54
CA GLU A 652 24.19 -5.22 -14.17
C GLU A 652 24.25 -3.78 -13.66
N LYS A 653 23.13 -3.36 -13.07
CA LYS A 653 23.08 -2.11 -12.31
C LYS A 653 24.04 -2.20 -11.13
N GLY A 654 24.70 -1.09 -10.83
CA GLY A 654 25.51 -0.93 -9.63
C GLY A 654 24.67 -0.50 -8.44
N TYR A 655 25.30 -0.42 -7.28
CA TYR A 655 24.72 0.05 -6.04
C TYR A 655 25.73 0.91 -5.28
N SER A 656 25.31 2.07 -4.81
CA SER A 656 26.21 2.99 -4.11
C SER A 656 26.69 2.49 -2.74
N GLY A 657 26.04 1.45 -2.21
CA GLY A 657 26.30 0.83 -0.90
C GLY A 657 25.48 1.41 0.24
N ASP A 658 25.27 0.59 1.27
CA ASP A 658 24.51 0.88 2.49
C ASP A 658 25.39 1.42 3.61
N LEU A 659 24.90 2.42 4.34
CA LEU A 659 25.61 2.95 5.51
C LEU A 659 25.32 2.08 6.74
N TYR A 660 26.31 1.35 7.21
CA TYR A 660 26.21 0.33 8.27
C TYR A 660 26.99 0.74 9.51
N CYS A 661 26.41 0.56 10.70
CA CYS A 661 27.11 0.76 11.97
C CYS A 661 27.82 -0.51 12.44
N GLU A 662 29.11 -0.44 12.70
CA GLU A 662 29.89 -1.61 13.13
C GLU A 662 29.65 -2.00 14.59
N ASP A 663 29.31 -1.02 15.44
CA ASP A 663 29.14 -1.23 16.88
C ASP A 663 27.84 -1.97 17.22
N CYS A 664 26.74 -1.68 16.50
CA CYS A 664 25.42 -2.28 16.75
C CYS A 664 24.88 -3.09 15.56
N ARG A 665 25.69 -3.27 14.51
CA ARG A 665 25.44 -4.15 13.38
C ARG A 665 24.12 -3.95 12.63
N VAL A 666 23.66 -2.70 12.51
CA VAL A 666 22.44 -2.33 11.79
C VAL A 666 22.73 -1.37 10.63
N ILE A 667 21.91 -1.48 9.58
CA ILE A 667 21.93 -0.58 8.41
C ILE A 667 21.17 0.70 8.78
N ILE A 668 21.86 1.82 8.71
CA ILE A 668 21.35 3.15 9.08
C ILE A 668 20.63 3.80 7.89
N GLN A 669 21.15 3.59 6.68
CA GLN A 669 20.60 4.20 5.47
C GLN A 669 20.93 3.34 4.25
N LEU A 670 19.93 3.08 3.40
CA LEU A 670 20.09 2.35 2.15
C LEU A 670 20.72 3.20 1.05
N GLY A 671 21.59 2.59 0.26
CA GLY A 671 22.18 3.13 -0.97
C GLY A 671 21.18 3.28 -2.13
N GLN A 672 21.64 3.85 -3.24
CA GLN A 672 20.86 4.04 -4.46
C GLN A 672 21.37 3.16 -5.60
N GLU A 673 20.43 2.72 -6.44
CA GLU A 673 20.69 1.91 -7.63
C GLU A 673 21.34 2.78 -8.73
N ILE A 674 22.45 2.30 -9.31
CA ILE A 674 23.20 2.96 -10.38
C ILE A 674 22.91 2.21 -11.68
N ALA A 675 22.38 2.88 -12.70
CA ALA A 675 22.01 2.22 -13.96
C ALA A 675 23.20 1.54 -14.66
N ALA A 676 22.95 0.40 -15.32
CA ALA A 676 23.93 -0.34 -16.09
C ALA A 676 24.47 0.49 -17.28
N THR A 677 25.73 0.28 -17.63
CA THR A 677 26.46 1.10 -18.61
C THR A 677 26.20 0.72 -20.08
N GLY A 678 25.60 -0.44 -20.35
CA GLY A 678 25.24 -0.93 -21.69
C GLY A 678 26.41 -1.52 -22.49
N HIS A 679 26.09 -2.27 -23.56
CA HIS A 679 27.10 -2.87 -24.44
C HIS A 679 27.43 -2.02 -25.66
N THR A 680 28.71 -2.03 -26.04
CA THR A 680 29.19 -1.43 -27.29
C THR A 680 29.86 -2.52 -28.14
N TRP A 681 29.13 -3.05 -29.13
CA TRP A 681 29.55 -4.19 -29.96
C TRP A 681 30.51 -3.77 -31.08
N ASP A 682 31.36 -4.69 -31.52
CA ASP A 682 32.14 -4.57 -32.74
C ASP A 682 31.28 -4.80 -34.00
N ASN A 683 31.93 -4.86 -35.16
CA ASN A 683 31.25 -4.99 -36.45
C ASN A 683 30.83 -6.43 -36.78
N GLY A 684 31.12 -7.41 -35.92
CA GLY A 684 30.81 -8.82 -36.11
C GLY A 684 31.68 -9.53 -37.14
N GLU A 685 31.98 -10.80 -36.88
CA GLU A 685 32.78 -11.68 -37.74
C GLU A 685 31.98 -12.95 -38.09
N ILE A 686 32.02 -13.41 -39.34
CA ILE A 686 31.40 -14.69 -39.71
C ILE A 686 32.30 -15.81 -39.19
N THR A 687 31.82 -16.52 -38.18
CA THR A 687 32.58 -17.58 -37.51
C THR A 687 32.22 -18.97 -38.04
N LYS A 688 31.09 -19.09 -38.75
CA LYS A 688 30.68 -20.31 -39.46
C LYS A 688 29.89 -19.97 -40.71
N GLU A 689 30.33 -20.41 -41.87
CA GLU A 689 29.60 -20.19 -43.13
C GLU A 689 28.36 -21.11 -43.22
N PRO A 690 27.23 -20.65 -43.79
CA PRO A 690 26.07 -21.49 -44.04
C PRO A 690 26.37 -22.52 -45.14
N THR A 691 25.82 -23.72 -44.98
CA THR A 691 25.92 -24.82 -45.94
C THR A 691 24.52 -25.25 -46.40
N GLN A 692 24.43 -26.25 -47.28
CA GLN A 692 23.14 -26.75 -47.77
C GLN A 692 22.29 -27.45 -46.68
N THR A 693 22.94 -27.91 -45.59
CA THR A 693 22.29 -28.66 -44.50
C THR A 693 22.42 -28.00 -43.11
N ALA A 694 23.19 -26.91 -42.99
CA ALA A 694 23.37 -26.21 -41.71
C ALA A 694 23.44 -24.69 -41.88
N THR A 695 22.80 -23.95 -40.97
CA THR A 695 22.87 -22.49 -40.91
C THR A 695 24.27 -22.00 -40.53
N GLY A 696 24.66 -20.84 -41.07
CA GLY A 696 25.88 -20.13 -40.73
C GLY A 696 25.71 -19.29 -39.47
N ILE A 697 26.81 -18.77 -38.91
CA ILE A 697 26.84 -17.99 -37.67
C ILE A 697 27.78 -16.79 -37.84
N ARG A 698 27.27 -15.59 -37.53
CA ARG A 698 28.06 -14.37 -37.36
C ARG A 698 28.08 -13.97 -35.89
N THR A 699 29.27 -13.77 -35.32
CA THR A 699 29.50 -13.46 -33.90
C THR A 699 29.95 -12.01 -33.74
N TYR A 700 29.31 -11.25 -32.84
CA TYR A 700 29.69 -9.88 -32.46
C TYR A 700 30.26 -9.88 -31.05
N THR A 701 31.34 -9.14 -30.81
CA THR A 701 32.02 -9.07 -29.50
C THR A 701 31.91 -7.67 -28.89
N CYS A 702 31.53 -7.58 -27.62
CA CYS A 702 31.43 -6.31 -26.89
C CYS A 702 32.83 -5.78 -26.55
N LYS A 703 33.18 -4.58 -27.01
CA LYS A 703 34.51 -3.98 -26.81
C LYS A 703 34.90 -3.72 -25.35
N THR A 704 33.91 -3.69 -24.45
CA THR A 704 34.12 -3.36 -23.03
C THR A 704 34.17 -4.60 -22.13
N CYS A 705 33.31 -5.60 -22.37
CA CYS A 705 33.20 -6.78 -21.50
C CYS A 705 33.49 -8.12 -22.20
N GLN A 706 33.86 -8.09 -23.48
CA GLN A 706 34.24 -9.25 -24.31
C GLN A 706 33.17 -10.35 -24.46
N LYS A 707 31.97 -10.15 -23.92
CA LYS A 707 30.82 -11.02 -24.21
C LYS A 707 30.51 -11.01 -25.70
N THR A 708 29.98 -12.12 -26.21
CA THR A 708 29.65 -12.31 -27.61
C THR A 708 28.16 -12.54 -27.82
N ARG A 709 27.60 -12.04 -28.92
CA ARG A 709 26.24 -12.39 -29.38
C ARG A 709 26.30 -12.92 -30.80
N ILE A 710 25.43 -13.87 -31.15
CA ILE A 710 25.44 -14.54 -32.46
C ILE A 710 24.19 -14.24 -33.28
N GLU A 711 24.36 -14.18 -34.59
CA GLU A 711 23.32 -13.99 -35.62
C GLU A 711 23.39 -15.16 -36.62
N THR A 712 22.28 -15.87 -36.82
CA THR A 712 22.22 -17.07 -37.65
C THR A 712 21.93 -16.73 -39.12
N ILE A 713 22.71 -17.32 -40.04
CA ILE A 713 22.61 -17.14 -41.49
C ILE A 713 21.87 -18.36 -42.08
N PRO A 714 20.77 -18.21 -42.86
CA PRO A 714 19.96 -19.32 -43.37
C PRO A 714 20.72 -20.32 -44.26
N MET A 715 20.31 -21.60 -44.24
CA MET A 715 20.87 -22.69 -45.07
C MET A 715 20.40 -22.64 -46.54
N LEU A 716 21.09 -23.33 -47.45
CA LEU A 716 20.85 -23.32 -48.90
C LEU A 716 20.17 -24.63 -49.43
N LYS A 717 18.82 -24.70 -49.50
CA LYS A 717 17.88 -25.72 -50.15
C LYS A 717 18.23 -27.26 -50.14
N GLY A 718 17.27 -28.13 -49.77
CA GLY A 718 17.44 -29.57 -49.38
C GLY A 718 17.02 -30.74 -50.32
N HIS A 719 17.01 -31.98 -49.77
CA HIS A 719 17.06 -33.32 -50.44
C HIS A 719 15.82 -34.26 -50.29
N HIS A 720 15.64 -35.24 -51.21
CA HIS A 720 14.64 -36.35 -51.16
C HIS A 720 15.26 -37.73 -50.82
N TRP A 721 14.59 -38.54 -49.97
CA TRP A 721 15.12 -39.81 -49.43
C TRP A 721 14.27 -41.04 -49.81
N GLY A 722 14.92 -42.17 -50.12
CA GLY A 722 14.27 -43.45 -50.46
C GLY A 722 13.85 -44.29 -49.25
N ASN A 723 13.13 -45.42 -49.46
CA ASN A 723 12.42 -46.19 -48.40
C ASN A 723 13.26 -46.97 -47.35
N GLY A 724 14.58 -46.85 -47.36
CA GLY A 724 15.50 -47.38 -46.36
C GLY A 724 15.66 -48.91 -46.30
N THR A 725 16.82 -49.38 -45.86
CA THR A 725 17.23 -50.80 -45.87
C THR A 725 17.77 -51.21 -44.50
N VAL A 726 17.28 -52.32 -43.93
CA VAL A 726 17.75 -52.82 -42.62
C VAL A 726 19.13 -53.44 -42.78
N ILE A 727 20.09 -52.96 -41.99
CA ILE A 727 21.51 -53.35 -42.06
C ILE A 727 22.00 -54.08 -40.81
N LYS A 728 21.24 -54.03 -39.70
CA LYS A 728 21.51 -54.81 -38.49
C LYS A 728 20.17 -55.19 -37.83
N GLU A 729 19.94 -56.47 -37.58
CA GLU A 729 18.72 -56.95 -36.92
C GLU A 729 18.83 -56.81 -35.38
N PRO A 730 17.76 -56.42 -34.66
CA PRO A 730 17.77 -56.33 -33.20
C PRO A 730 17.74 -57.70 -32.51
N THR A 731 18.39 -57.82 -31.35
CA THR A 731 18.38 -59.01 -30.47
C THR A 731 17.72 -58.70 -29.11
N CYS A 732 17.69 -59.66 -28.18
CA CYS A 732 17.08 -59.49 -26.86
C CYS A 732 17.75 -58.39 -26.00
N THR A 733 19.00 -58.02 -26.31
CA THR A 733 19.78 -57.03 -25.54
C THR A 733 20.48 -55.97 -26.41
N GLU A 734 20.60 -56.18 -27.73
CA GLU A 734 21.20 -55.22 -28.67
C GLU A 734 20.20 -54.70 -29.69
N SER A 735 20.28 -53.40 -30.02
CA SER A 735 19.42 -52.76 -31.01
C SER A 735 19.94 -52.98 -32.44
N GLY A 736 19.01 -53.07 -33.40
CA GLY A 736 19.28 -53.15 -34.84
C GLY A 736 19.41 -51.76 -35.49
N GLU A 737 19.69 -51.70 -36.79
CA GLU A 737 19.96 -50.47 -37.55
C GLU A 737 19.41 -50.57 -38.99
N LYS A 738 18.90 -49.45 -39.52
CA LYS A 738 18.29 -49.29 -40.86
C LYS A 738 18.81 -48.02 -41.53
N ILE A 739 19.38 -48.10 -42.73
CA ILE A 739 20.01 -46.97 -43.45
C ILE A 739 19.13 -46.46 -44.60
N TYR A 740 19.07 -45.13 -44.78
CA TYR A 740 18.30 -44.45 -45.83
C TYR A 740 19.25 -43.68 -46.75
N HIS A 741 19.10 -43.84 -48.07
CA HIS A 741 19.92 -43.17 -49.09
C HIS A 741 19.10 -42.09 -49.83
N CYS A 742 19.75 -40.98 -50.17
CA CYS A 742 19.14 -39.91 -50.96
C CYS A 742 18.85 -40.38 -52.39
N THR A 743 17.72 -39.96 -52.97
CA THR A 743 17.27 -40.36 -54.32
C THR A 743 17.47 -39.27 -55.38
N ASP A 744 18.02 -38.11 -55.02
CA ASP A 744 18.31 -37.04 -55.97
C ASP A 744 19.57 -37.38 -56.80
N GLU A 745 19.53 -37.18 -58.12
CA GLU A 745 20.68 -37.42 -59.01
C GLU A 745 21.92 -36.63 -58.52
N ASP A 746 23.07 -37.31 -58.46
CA ASP A 746 24.36 -36.84 -57.94
C ASP A 746 24.48 -36.61 -56.41
N CYS A 747 23.54 -37.10 -55.58
CA CYS A 747 23.65 -37.04 -54.12
C CYS A 747 23.97 -38.42 -53.49
N ASN A 748 25.13 -38.55 -52.83
CA ASN A 748 25.59 -39.80 -52.20
C ASN A 748 25.40 -39.85 -50.67
N GLU A 749 24.63 -38.93 -50.11
CA GLU A 749 24.41 -38.85 -48.66
C GLU A 749 23.47 -39.96 -48.16
N SER A 750 23.68 -40.40 -46.92
CA SER A 750 22.87 -41.41 -46.25
C SER A 750 22.82 -41.20 -44.73
N TYR A 751 21.75 -41.65 -44.08
CA TYR A 751 21.66 -41.62 -42.61
C TYR A 751 21.03 -42.92 -42.06
N THR A 752 21.43 -43.31 -40.85
CA THR A 752 21.03 -44.57 -40.22
C THR A 752 20.12 -44.34 -39.02
N GLU A 753 19.02 -45.10 -38.97
CA GLU A 753 18.01 -45.13 -37.91
C GLU A 753 18.10 -46.44 -37.10
N THR A 754 18.04 -46.38 -35.78
CA THR A 754 18.20 -47.54 -34.89
C THR A 754 16.85 -48.22 -34.58
N ILE A 755 16.78 -49.54 -34.77
CA ILE A 755 15.63 -50.42 -34.46
C ILE A 755 15.77 -50.99 -33.05
N LYS A 756 14.79 -50.81 -32.16
CA LYS A 756 14.90 -51.21 -30.74
C LYS A 756 15.00 -52.73 -30.51
N ALA A 757 15.79 -53.13 -29.51
CA ALA A 757 15.94 -54.51 -29.00
C ALA A 757 14.59 -55.13 -28.54
N THR A 758 14.45 -56.46 -28.65
CA THR A 758 13.16 -57.17 -28.52
C THR A 758 12.75 -57.55 -27.08
N GLY A 759 13.68 -57.52 -26.11
CA GLY A 759 13.43 -57.81 -24.68
C GLY A 759 13.18 -59.29 -24.35
N HIS A 760 13.27 -59.66 -23.06
CA HIS A 760 13.13 -61.05 -22.55
C HIS A 760 11.66 -61.45 -22.38
N GLN A 761 11.03 -61.94 -23.43
CA GLN A 761 9.58 -62.24 -23.45
C GLN A 761 9.24 -63.65 -22.91
N HIS A 762 10.19 -64.63 -22.92
CA HIS A 762 9.96 -65.97 -22.36
C HIS A 762 10.89 -66.28 -21.16
N THR A 763 10.32 -66.36 -19.96
CA THR A 763 11.07 -66.62 -18.71
C THR A 763 10.41 -67.71 -17.87
N LYS A 764 11.22 -68.52 -17.18
CA LYS A 764 10.77 -69.55 -16.23
C LYS A 764 11.56 -69.51 -14.92
N LEU A 765 10.95 -70.04 -13.85
CA LEU A 765 11.55 -70.12 -12.53
C LEU A 765 12.25 -71.47 -12.34
N ILE A 766 13.53 -71.47 -11.98
CA ILE A 766 14.36 -72.67 -11.74
C ILE A 766 14.95 -72.66 -10.32
N ASN A 767 15.46 -73.79 -9.83
CA ASN A 767 16.15 -73.92 -8.53
C ASN A 767 15.34 -73.64 -7.24
N LYS A 768 14.00 -73.75 -7.24
CA LYS A 768 13.20 -73.56 -6.02
C LYS A 768 13.30 -74.77 -5.06
N LYS A 769 13.59 -74.53 -3.77
CA LYS A 769 13.60 -75.55 -2.68
C LYS A 769 12.82 -75.02 -1.47
N ASP A 770 11.83 -75.76 -0.98
CA ASP A 770 11.06 -75.33 0.20
C ASP A 770 11.83 -75.58 1.53
N ALA A 771 11.57 -74.78 2.57
CA ALA A 771 12.25 -74.86 3.86
C ALA A 771 11.57 -75.88 4.81
N THR A 772 12.35 -76.56 5.66
CA THR A 772 11.85 -77.49 6.70
C THR A 772 12.16 -76.98 8.11
N CYS A 773 11.76 -77.71 9.15
CA CYS A 773 11.97 -77.29 10.55
C CYS A 773 13.44 -77.23 10.98
N GLU A 774 14.36 -77.85 10.23
CA GLU A 774 15.82 -77.83 10.52
C GLU A 774 16.68 -77.40 9.30
N GLU A 775 16.16 -77.37 8.07
CA GLU A 775 16.91 -76.94 6.86
C GLU A 775 16.37 -75.68 6.17
N LYS A 776 17.29 -74.85 5.64
CA LYS A 776 17.00 -73.65 4.84
C LYS A 776 16.42 -74.01 3.46
N GLY A 777 15.40 -73.28 3.03
CA GLY A 777 14.88 -73.28 1.66
C GLY A 777 15.52 -72.21 0.78
N TYR A 778 15.13 -72.15 -0.50
CA TYR A 778 15.59 -71.20 -1.50
C TYR A 778 14.46 -70.87 -2.50
N SER A 779 14.20 -69.57 -2.72
CA SER A 779 13.01 -69.12 -3.45
C SER A 779 13.04 -69.32 -4.99
N GLY A 780 14.16 -69.79 -5.54
CA GLY A 780 14.36 -70.02 -6.98
C GLY A 780 14.82 -68.79 -7.78
N ASP A 781 15.54 -69.04 -8.88
CA ASP A 781 16.08 -68.08 -9.84
C ASP A 781 15.15 -67.89 -11.05
N THR A 782 15.11 -66.69 -11.62
CA THR A 782 14.37 -66.40 -12.87
C THR A 782 15.33 -66.50 -14.07
N TYR A 783 15.02 -67.41 -14.99
CA TYR A 783 15.84 -67.77 -16.15
C TYR A 783 15.09 -67.44 -17.45
N CYS A 784 15.76 -66.74 -18.38
CA CYS A 784 15.19 -66.45 -19.71
C CYS A 784 15.57 -67.55 -20.69
N GLU A 785 14.56 -68.13 -21.36
CA GLU A 785 14.77 -69.23 -22.30
C GLU A 785 15.33 -68.76 -23.65
N ASP A 786 15.05 -67.51 -24.03
CA ASP A 786 15.46 -66.93 -25.32
C ASP A 786 16.96 -66.61 -25.39
N CYS A 787 17.55 -66.14 -24.29
CA CYS A 787 18.99 -65.78 -24.22
C CYS A 787 19.83 -66.70 -23.32
N LYS A 788 19.22 -67.73 -22.73
CA LYS A 788 19.84 -68.73 -21.85
C LYS A 788 20.63 -68.17 -20.65
N GLN A 789 20.19 -67.03 -20.10
CA GLN A 789 20.83 -66.39 -18.94
C GLN A 789 19.89 -66.30 -17.73
N ILE A 790 20.46 -66.37 -16.53
CA ILE A 790 19.76 -66.07 -15.27
C ILE A 790 19.66 -64.56 -15.14
N ILE A 791 18.44 -64.04 -15.20
CA ILE A 791 18.15 -62.60 -15.20
C ILE A 791 17.85 -62.07 -13.80
N LYS A 792 17.56 -62.94 -12.83
CA LYS A 792 17.40 -62.57 -11.42
C LYS A 792 17.60 -63.76 -10.48
N THR A 793 18.50 -63.66 -9.51
CA THR A 793 18.76 -64.74 -8.53
C THR A 793 17.79 -64.73 -7.35
N GLY A 794 17.42 -65.92 -6.87
CA GLY A 794 16.56 -66.16 -5.71
C GLY A 794 17.22 -65.86 -4.36
N LYS A 795 16.43 -65.87 -3.28
CA LYS A 795 16.88 -65.60 -1.90
C LYS A 795 16.73 -66.85 -1.03
N ALA A 796 17.65 -66.99 -0.07
CA ALA A 796 17.59 -68.04 0.96
C ALA A 796 16.40 -67.82 1.91
N ILE A 797 15.69 -68.90 2.21
CA ILE A 797 14.55 -68.97 3.13
C ILE A 797 15.03 -69.70 4.38
N ASN A 798 14.90 -69.08 5.56
CA ASN A 798 15.36 -69.68 6.82
C ASN A 798 14.47 -70.87 7.24
N PRO A 799 14.97 -71.82 8.08
CA PRO A 799 14.20 -72.98 8.52
C PRO A 799 12.96 -72.55 9.31
N THR A 800 11.89 -73.33 9.25
CA THR A 800 10.57 -72.95 9.82
C THR A 800 10.47 -73.07 11.35
N GLY A 801 11.48 -73.64 12.02
CA GLY A 801 11.54 -73.74 13.49
C GLY A 801 10.60 -74.78 14.10
N HIS A 802 10.79 -75.07 15.38
CA HIS A 802 9.96 -76.01 16.14
C HIS A 802 8.63 -75.37 16.57
N ASP A 803 7.51 -76.05 16.30
CA ASP A 803 6.17 -75.70 16.79
C ASP A 803 5.93 -76.40 18.14
N TRP A 804 5.99 -75.63 19.24
CA TRP A 804 5.86 -76.12 20.62
C TRP A 804 4.40 -76.09 21.06
N ASP A 805 3.97 -77.05 21.88
CA ASP A 805 2.68 -77.01 22.55
C ASP A 805 2.57 -75.83 23.54
N LYS A 806 1.40 -75.66 24.16
CA LYS A 806 1.16 -74.52 25.08
C LYS A 806 1.96 -74.60 26.39
N GLY A 807 2.75 -75.65 26.58
CA GLY A 807 3.56 -75.90 27.77
C GLY A 807 2.74 -76.25 29.01
N THR A 808 3.33 -77.04 29.91
CA THR A 808 2.71 -77.46 31.18
C THR A 808 3.53 -76.91 32.35
N VAL A 809 2.87 -76.24 33.30
CA VAL A 809 3.54 -75.70 34.49
C VAL A 809 3.84 -76.85 35.46
N LYS A 810 5.12 -77.11 35.73
CA LYS A 810 5.54 -78.10 36.75
C LYS A 810 5.62 -77.50 38.15
N LYS A 811 5.92 -76.21 38.29
CA LYS A 811 6.01 -75.50 39.59
C LYS A 811 5.60 -74.02 39.43
N ALA A 812 4.68 -73.54 40.25
CA ALA A 812 4.20 -72.15 40.20
C ALA A 812 5.16 -71.18 40.93
N ALA A 813 5.34 -69.97 40.38
CA ALA A 813 6.19 -68.92 40.97
C ALA A 813 5.43 -68.08 42.03
N THR A 814 6.14 -67.57 43.03
CA THR A 814 5.61 -66.67 44.08
C THR A 814 6.36 -65.32 44.05
N CYS A 815 5.99 -64.37 44.93
CA CYS A 815 6.65 -63.05 44.98
C CYS A 815 8.13 -63.09 45.44
N GLU A 816 8.60 -64.24 45.96
CA GLU A 816 9.96 -64.42 46.47
C GLU A 816 10.66 -65.67 45.90
N SER A 817 10.00 -66.51 45.08
CA SER A 817 10.63 -67.71 44.50
C SER A 817 10.14 -68.06 43.07
N GLU A 818 11.06 -68.63 42.28
CA GLU A 818 10.85 -68.97 40.86
C GLU A 818 10.07 -70.28 40.64
N GLY A 819 9.32 -70.34 39.54
CA GLY A 819 8.59 -71.51 39.04
C GLY A 819 9.24 -72.15 37.80
N ILE A 820 8.66 -73.22 37.24
CA ILE A 820 9.19 -73.95 36.06
C ILE A 820 8.06 -74.40 35.13
N ARG A 821 8.23 -74.23 33.80
CA ARG A 821 7.31 -74.66 32.73
C ARG A 821 8.05 -75.47 31.65
N GLU A 822 7.45 -76.59 31.23
CA GLU A 822 8.02 -77.51 30.23
C GLU A 822 7.17 -77.47 28.93
N TYR A 823 7.83 -77.47 27.77
CA TYR A 823 7.22 -77.40 26.44
C TYR A 823 7.61 -78.61 25.58
N THR A 824 6.66 -79.14 24.80
CA THR A 824 6.87 -80.28 23.90
C THR A 824 6.59 -79.91 22.45
N CYS A 825 7.52 -80.16 21.53
CA CYS A 825 7.32 -79.86 20.11
C CYS A 825 6.30 -80.81 19.49
N ASN A 826 5.22 -80.27 18.92
CA ASN A 826 4.13 -81.02 18.31
C ASN A 826 4.59 -81.89 17.14
N THR A 827 5.59 -81.42 16.38
CA THR A 827 6.05 -82.03 15.13
C THR A 827 7.20 -83.04 15.30
N CYS A 828 8.18 -82.77 16.18
CA CYS A 828 9.38 -83.63 16.32
C CYS A 828 9.59 -84.24 17.73
N LYS A 829 8.65 -84.01 18.66
CA LYS A 829 8.60 -84.59 20.02
C LYS A 829 9.79 -84.32 20.95
N LYS A 830 10.70 -83.39 20.60
CA LYS A 830 11.72 -82.87 21.53
C LYS A 830 11.02 -82.04 22.64
N THR A 831 11.60 -81.98 23.83
CA THR A 831 11.11 -81.17 24.97
C THR A 831 12.13 -80.13 25.42
N LYS A 832 11.67 -79.01 25.99
CA LYS A 832 12.51 -78.00 26.66
C LYS A 832 11.86 -77.47 27.94
N GLU A 833 12.66 -77.15 28.96
CA GLU A 833 12.21 -76.54 30.23
C GLU A 833 12.65 -75.06 30.32
N GLU A 834 11.78 -74.20 30.84
CA GLU A 834 12.05 -72.78 31.10
C GLU A 834 11.64 -72.38 32.51
N THR A 835 12.50 -71.59 33.16
CA THR A 835 12.28 -71.04 34.50
C THR A 835 11.32 -69.85 34.44
N ILE A 836 10.30 -69.84 35.29
CA ILE A 836 9.36 -68.73 35.49
C ILE A 836 9.92 -67.84 36.59
N ALA A 837 10.38 -66.64 36.25
CA ALA A 837 10.91 -65.67 37.21
C ALA A 837 9.88 -65.32 38.31
N SER A 838 10.37 -65.02 39.53
CA SER A 838 9.50 -64.60 40.64
C SER A 838 8.67 -63.37 40.26
N THR A 839 7.43 -63.28 40.77
CA THR A 839 6.48 -62.26 40.30
C THR A 839 6.78 -60.84 40.81
N GLY A 840 7.76 -60.69 41.72
CA GLY A 840 8.21 -59.42 42.29
C GLY A 840 7.12 -58.64 43.06
N HIS A 841 7.51 -57.58 43.77
CA HIS A 841 6.57 -56.65 44.40
C HIS A 841 5.94 -55.70 43.36
N THR A 842 5.27 -56.26 42.36
CA THR A 842 4.78 -55.53 41.18
C THR A 842 3.48 -54.75 41.43
N LYS A 843 2.71 -55.12 42.46
CA LYS A 843 1.50 -54.40 42.86
C LYS A 843 1.80 -53.52 44.08
N THR A 844 2.02 -52.23 43.84
CA THR A 844 2.33 -51.24 44.88
C THR A 844 1.27 -50.15 44.98
N GLU A 845 1.11 -49.56 46.15
CA GLU A 845 0.25 -48.39 46.39
C GLU A 845 0.98 -47.28 47.14
N ILE A 846 0.55 -46.03 46.94
CA ILE A 846 1.10 -44.84 47.59
C ILE A 846 0.17 -44.41 48.72
N ARG A 847 0.68 -44.28 49.95
CA ARG A 847 -0.07 -43.81 51.13
C ARG A 847 0.51 -42.46 51.61
N ASN A 848 -0.30 -41.66 52.30
CA ASN A 848 0.11 -40.39 52.94
C ASN A 848 0.54 -39.23 52.02
N LYS A 849 0.12 -39.19 50.75
CA LYS A 849 0.45 -38.11 49.82
C LYS A 849 -0.27 -36.79 50.18
N LYS A 850 0.46 -35.67 50.25
CA LYS A 850 -0.05 -34.31 50.50
C LYS A 850 0.47 -33.35 49.42
N ALA A 851 -0.36 -32.52 48.80
CA ALA A 851 0.10 -31.55 47.79
C ALA A 851 0.70 -30.30 48.44
N ALA A 852 1.73 -29.71 47.82
CA ALA A 852 2.34 -28.44 48.26
C ALA A 852 1.50 -27.23 47.81
N THR A 853 1.56 -26.13 48.56
CA THR A 853 0.93 -24.83 48.23
C THR A 853 1.92 -23.69 48.44
N CYS A 854 1.56 -22.46 48.04
CA CYS A 854 2.42 -21.28 48.27
C CYS A 854 2.55 -20.88 49.75
N LYS A 855 1.81 -21.53 50.67
CA LYS A 855 1.91 -21.32 52.12
C LYS A 855 2.49 -22.51 52.88
N GLU A 856 2.30 -23.75 52.39
CA GLU A 856 2.69 -24.98 53.07
C GLU A 856 3.40 -25.99 52.14
N GLU A 857 4.38 -26.72 52.68
CA GLU A 857 5.08 -27.78 51.94
C GLU A 857 4.19 -29.03 51.74
N GLY A 858 4.43 -29.75 50.65
CA GLY A 858 3.76 -31.00 50.31
C GLY A 858 4.63 -32.23 50.63
N TYR A 859 4.11 -33.43 50.34
CA TYR A 859 4.78 -34.70 50.56
C TYR A 859 4.35 -35.73 49.51
N THR A 860 5.30 -36.40 48.85
CA THR A 860 5.00 -37.29 47.71
C THR A 860 4.29 -38.59 48.09
N GLY A 861 4.28 -38.96 49.37
CA GLY A 861 3.71 -40.21 49.90
C GLY A 861 4.66 -41.40 49.85
N ASP A 862 4.40 -42.40 50.69
CA ASP A 862 5.19 -43.62 50.89
C ASP A 862 4.68 -44.77 50.01
N THR A 863 5.56 -45.64 49.53
CA THR A 863 5.21 -46.78 48.65
C THR A 863 5.15 -48.09 49.42
N TYR A 864 4.05 -48.82 49.31
CA TYR A 864 3.81 -50.11 49.97
C TYR A 864 3.50 -51.22 48.94
N CYS A 865 3.91 -52.46 49.23
CA CYS A 865 3.45 -53.62 48.46
C CYS A 865 2.03 -53.99 48.90
N VAL A 866 1.08 -53.98 47.96
CA VAL A 866 -0.33 -54.32 48.23
C VAL A 866 -0.48 -55.80 48.57
N THR A 867 0.36 -56.66 48.00
CA THR A 867 0.23 -58.12 48.12
C THR A 867 0.74 -58.67 49.46
N CYS A 868 1.75 -58.04 50.09
CA CYS A 868 2.30 -58.49 51.37
C CYS A 868 2.34 -57.41 52.47
N GLY A 869 1.89 -56.18 52.20
CA GLY A 869 1.78 -55.10 53.18
C GLY A 869 3.09 -54.42 53.58
N LYS A 870 4.22 -54.83 53.03
CA LYS A 870 5.56 -54.31 53.39
C LYS A 870 5.79 -52.91 52.80
N LYS A 871 6.25 -51.94 53.63
CA LYS A 871 6.71 -50.61 53.16
C LYS A 871 7.96 -50.81 52.32
N LEU A 872 7.91 -50.39 51.06
CA LEU A 872 8.99 -50.57 50.08
C LEU A 872 9.87 -49.33 49.97
N ALA A 873 9.30 -48.12 50.13
CA ALA A 873 10.05 -46.86 50.08
C ALA A 873 9.30 -45.71 50.80
N GLU A 874 10.05 -44.75 51.35
CA GLU A 874 9.51 -43.54 51.98
C GLU A 874 9.48 -42.35 50.99
N GLY A 875 8.46 -41.51 51.10
CA GLY A 875 8.25 -40.32 50.27
C GLY A 875 9.20 -39.17 50.61
N LYS A 876 9.19 -38.12 49.79
CA LYS A 876 10.01 -36.91 49.96
C LYS A 876 9.13 -35.68 50.17
N ALA A 877 9.63 -34.72 50.95
CA ALA A 877 9.02 -33.40 51.10
C ALA A 877 9.07 -32.65 49.76
N ILE A 878 7.97 -31.99 49.42
CA ILE A 878 7.81 -31.17 48.22
C ILE A 878 7.87 -29.70 48.69
N PRO A 879 8.82 -28.89 48.21
CA PRO A 879 8.92 -27.48 48.56
C PRO A 879 7.62 -26.71 48.24
N LYS A 880 7.38 -25.60 48.95
CA LYS A 880 6.24 -24.70 48.68
C LYS A 880 6.25 -24.28 47.21
N THR A 881 5.05 -24.19 46.63
CA THR A 881 4.90 -23.77 45.23
C THR A 881 5.07 -22.26 45.12
N ASP A 882 5.60 -21.79 43.99
CA ASP A 882 5.69 -20.35 43.72
C ASP A 882 4.30 -19.69 43.67
N HIS A 883 4.26 -18.38 43.93
CA HIS A 883 3.03 -17.60 43.81
C HIS A 883 2.58 -17.53 42.35
N ASP A 884 1.32 -17.87 42.11
CA ASP A 884 0.66 -17.70 40.82
C ASP A 884 -0.04 -16.34 40.79
N TRP A 885 0.31 -15.47 39.82
CA TRP A 885 -0.03 -14.04 39.86
C TRP A 885 -0.99 -13.65 38.74
N THR A 886 -2.14 -13.07 39.09
CA THR A 886 -2.95 -12.27 38.18
C THR A 886 -2.37 -10.86 38.06
N ILE A 887 -2.20 -10.39 36.81
CA ILE A 887 -1.59 -9.11 36.49
C ILE A 887 -2.67 -8.11 36.05
N THR A 888 -2.66 -6.93 36.62
CA THR A 888 -3.47 -5.79 36.19
C THR A 888 -2.58 -4.60 35.86
N GLU A 889 -2.82 -3.94 34.73
CA GLU A 889 -2.01 -2.83 34.25
C GLU A 889 -2.82 -1.56 34.07
N THR A 890 -2.30 -0.46 34.60
CA THR A 890 -2.67 0.88 34.15
C THR A 890 -1.59 1.34 33.17
N PRO A 891 -1.91 1.52 31.88
CA PRO A 891 -0.90 1.79 30.85
C PRO A 891 -0.21 3.14 31.05
N ALA A 892 1.08 3.18 30.75
CA ALA A 892 1.86 4.42 30.75
C ALA A 892 1.43 5.32 29.59
N THR A 893 1.53 6.63 29.79
CA THR A 893 1.31 7.64 28.73
C THR A 893 2.65 8.21 28.28
N CYS A 894 2.64 9.12 27.29
CA CYS A 894 3.88 9.77 26.86
C CYS A 894 4.55 10.64 27.93
N GLU A 895 3.80 11.07 28.96
CA GLU A 895 4.27 12.02 29.98
C GLU A 895 4.15 11.49 31.42
N LYS A 896 3.33 10.46 31.65
CA LYS A 896 3.11 9.87 32.99
C LYS A 896 3.36 8.38 32.97
N ASP A 897 4.08 7.91 33.98
CA ASP A 897 4.32 6.49 34.24
C ASP A 897 2.99 5.75 34.44
N GLY A 898 2.91 4.54 33.91
CA GLY A 898 1.87 3.56 34.22
C GLY A 898 2.27 2.69 35.40
N VAL A 899 1.43 1.73 35.78
CA VAL A 899 1.73 0.81 36.88
C VAL A 899 1.23 -0.59 36.56
N ARG A 900 2.08 -1.59 36.80
CA ARG A 900 1.75 -3.01 36.72
C ARG A 900 1.62 -3.56 38.13
N THR A 901 0.48 -4.16 38.45
CA THR A 901 0.20 -4.75 39.77
C THR A 901 -0.04 -6.25 39.63
N TYR A 902 0.69 -7.03 40.43
CA TYR A 902 0.60 -8.48 40.51
C TYR A 902 -0.15 -8.85 41.78
N ILE A 903 -1.18 -9.67 41.66
CA ILE A 903 -2.03 -10.14 42.77
C ILE A 903 -1.95 -11.67 42.75
N CYS A 904 -1.54 -12.30 43.85
CA CYS A 904 -1.47 -13.76 43.87
C CYS A 904 -2.88 -14.35 44.00
N ASP A 905 -3.25 -15.28 43.12
CA ASP A 905 -4.62 -15.81 43.06
C ASP A 905 -4.96 -16.71 44.25
N VAL A 906 -3.95 -17.29 44.88
CA VAL A 906 -4.11 -18.25 45.98
C VAL A 906 -4.00 -17.57 47.36
N CYS A 907 -3.18 -16.51 47.49
CA CYS A 907 -2.97 -15.84 48.79
C CYS A 907 -3.33 -14.35 48.83
N HIS A 908 -3.71 -13.77 47.69
CA HIS A 908 -4.13 -12.38 47.50
C HIS A 908 -3.12 -11.29 47.91
N THR A 909 -1.86 -11.66 48.13
CA THR A 909 -0.77 -10.69 48.33
C THR A 909 -0.53 -9.90 47.04
N THR A 910 -0.24 -8.60 47.16
CA THR A 910 -0.03 -7.70 46.02
C THR A 910 1.38 -7.12 45.99
N LYS A 911 1.94 -6.96 44.78
CA LYS A 911 3.19 -6.21 44.52
C LYS A 911 3.03 -5.37 43.25
N SER A 912 3.63 -4.18 43.18
CA SER A 912 3.48 -3.27 42.03
C SER A 912 4.81 -2.74 41.54
N GLU A 913 4.91 -2.55 40.22
CA GLU A 913 6.09 -2.03 39.52
C GLU A 913 5.69 -0.86 38.61
N PRO A 914 6.46 0.25 38.59
CA PRO A 914 6.18 1.37 37.71
C PRO A 914 6.55 1.04 36.26
N ILE A 915 5.67 1.39 35.32
CA ILE A 915 5.92 1.35 33.88
C ILE A 915 6.30 2.77 33.46
N LYS A 916 7.57 3.03 33.14
CA LYS A 916 8.00 4.41 32.81
C LYS A 916 7.27 4.97 31.59
N ALA A 917 7.00 6.28 31.62
CA ALA A 917 6.40 7.04 30.54
C ALA A 917 7.13 6.79 29.22
N ILE A 918 6.36 6.64 28.14
CA ILE A 918 6.82 6.10 26.86
C ILE A 918 7.78 7.09 26.14
N GLY A 919 7.75 8.37 26.51
CA GLY A 919 8.42 9.44 25.78
C GLY A 919 7.72 9.76 24.46
N HIS A 920 8.15 10.83 23.80
CA HIS A 920 7.56 11.24 22.53
C HIS A 920 8.28 10.60 21.34
N SER A 921 7.55 9.86 20.50
CA SER A 921 8.05 9.30 19.24
C SER A 921 7.62 10.20 18.09
N TYR A 922 8.49 11.12 17.67
CA TYR A 922 8.21 12.06 16.59
C TYR A 922 8.58 11.48 15.21
N GLY A 923 7.68 11.67 14.24
CA GLY A 923 7.94 11.35 12.83
C GLY A 923 8.91 12.32 12.14
N ALA A 924 9.07 12.14 10.81
CA ALA A 924 9.87 13.03 9.98
C ALA A 924 9.34 14.47 9.99
N TRP A 925 10.23 15.45 9.83
CA TRP A 925 9.88 16.86 9.76
C TRP A 925 9.13 17.18 8.45
N THR A 926 7.97 17.83 8.58
CA THR A 926 7.16 18.29 7.43
C THR A 926 7.23 19.81 7.35
N THR A 927 7.54 20.35 6.16
CA THR A 927 7.59 21.81 5.94
C THR A 927 6.18 22.37 5.95
N THR A 928 5.87 23.20 6.96
CA THR A 928 4.55 23.84 7.11
C THR A 928 4.55 25.26 6.57
N LYS A 929 5.70 25.95 6.57
CA LYS A 929 5.87 27.24 5.88
C LYS A 929 7.18 27.28 5.10
N GLU A 930 7.06 27.58 3.81
CA GLU A 930 8.19 27.84 2.92
C GLU A 930 8.98 29.09 3.34
N ALA A 931 10.30 29.09 3.08
CA ALA A 931 11.16 30.25 3.35
C ALA A 931 10.73 31.49 2.55
N THR A 932 10.94 32.67 3.14
CA THR A 932 10.71 33.97 2.49
C THR A 932 11.96 34.85 2.61
N ILE A 933 11.93 36.07 2.08
CA ILE A 933 13.01 37.04 2.31
C ILE A 933 13.13 37.49 3.77
N SER A 934 12.06 37.37 4.57
CA SER A 934 12.00 37.84 5.96
C SER A 934 12.08 36.71 6.99
N SER A 935 11.70 35.48 6.63
CA SER A 935 11.64 34.32 7.52
C SER A 935 12.33 33.09 6.91
N LYS A 936 12.96 32.28 7.76
CA LYS A 936 13.40 30.91 7.43
C LYS A 936 12.17 30.02 7.22
N ALA A 937 12.36 28.83 6.66
CA ALA A 937 11.26 27.87 6.53
C ALA A 937 10.90 27.31 7.91
N GLU A 938 9.61 27.03 8.15
CA GLU A 938 9.12 26.35 9.35
C GLU A 938 8.82 24.90 9.03
N GLN A 939 9.22 24.01 9.93
CA GLN A 939 8.96 22.59 9.89
C GLN A 939 8.29 22.14 11.19
N GLN A 940 7.41 21.17 11.07
CA GLN A 940 6.66 20.61 12.17
C GLN A 940 6.72 19.08 12.12
N ARG A 941 6.80 18.44 13.28
CA ARG A 941 6.60 17.00 13.43
C ARG A 941 5.70 16.74 14.62
N THR A 942 4.95 15.64 14.56
CA THR A 942 3.95 15.30 15.57
C THR A 942 4.31 13.94 16.17
N CYS A 943 4.20 13.83 17.49
CA CYS A 943 4.37 12.56 18.20
C CYS A 943 3.24 11.61 17.79
N SER A 944 3.58 10.45 17.23
CA SER A 944 2.63 9.44 16.76
C SER A 944 1.77 8.85 17.87
N THR A 945 2.22 8.94 19.13
CA THR A 945 1.58 8.30 20.27
C THR A 945 0.65 9.24 21.06
N CYS A 946 0.96 10.54 21.19
CA CYS A 946 0.14 11.48 21.96
C CYS A 946 -0.28 12.75 21.20
N GLY A 947 0.11 12.89 19.93
CA GLY A 947 -0.29 14.04 19.11
C GLY A 947 0.38 15.37 19.48
N LYS A 948 1.33 15.38 20.41
CA LYS A 948 2.09 16.59 20.77
C LYS A 948 2.91 17.05 19.58
N GLU A 949 2.85 18.34 19.27
CA GLU A 949 3.48 18.93 18.09
C GLU A 949 4.77 19.65 18.47
N GLU A 950 5.82 19.44 17.68
CA GLU A 950 7.10 20.14 17.79
C GLU A 950 7.31 20.96 16.52
N ILE A 951 7.61 22.25 16.67
CA ILE A 951 7.79 23.20 15.55
C ILE A 951 9.17 23.81 15.66
N THR A 952 9.91 23.83 14.54
CA THR A 952 11.22 24.48 14.46
C THR A 952 11.40 25.24 13.13
N THR A 953 12.43 26.07 13.05
CA THR A 953 12.80 26.78 11.82
C THR A 953 14.08 26.20 11.22
N TYR A 954 14.12 25.99 9.91
CA TYR A 954 15.27 25.39 9.22
C TYR A 954 15.66 26.15 7.94
N GLY A 955 16.89 25.93 7.48
CA GLY A 955 17.45 26.55 6.28
C GLY A 955 17.77 28.04 6.42
N GLU A 956 17.98 28.69 5.27
CA GLU A 956 18.32 30.12 5.18
C GLU A 956 17.20 30.92 4.51
N LYS A 957 17.14 32.22 4.81
CA LYS A 957 16.18 33.14 4.19
C LYS A 957 16.46 33.26 2.68
N LEU A 958 15.41 33.49 1.88
CA LEU A 958 15.58 33.69 0.45
C LEU A 958 16.37 34.97 0.17
N ARG A 959 17.31 34.89 -0.79
CA ARG A 959 18.05 36.07 -1.25
C ARG A 959 17.11 36.98 -2.07
N PRO A 960 17.10 38.31 -1.82
CA PRO A 960 16.29 39.23 -2.59
C PRO A 960 16.67 39.27 -4.07
N THR A 961 15.66 39.32 -4.96
CA THR A 961 15.88 39.38 -6.42
C THR A 961 15.02 40.47 -7.06
N ILE A 962 15.52 41.09 -8.13
CA ILE A 962 14.77 42.06 -8.94
C ILE A 962 15.24 42.07 -10.39
N SER A 963 14.28 42.04 -11.32
CA SER A 963 14.51 42.11 -12.77
C SER A 963 13.67 43.22 -13.41
N THR A 964 14.20 43.84 -14.47
CA THR A 964 13.49 44.88 -15.23
C THR A 964 13.46 44.53 -16.72
N ASN A 965 12.35 44.84 -17.40
CA ASN A 965 12.24 44.56 -18.83
C ASN A 965 13.06 45.52 -19.73
N ALA A 966 13.67 46.55 -19.14
CA ALA A 966 14.65 47.43 -19.76
C ALA A 966 15.67 47.94 -18.73
N THR A 967 16.92 48.15 -19.15
CA THR A 967 17.97 48.74 -18.31
C THR A 967 18.03 50.27 -18.43
N SER A 968 17.43 50.82 -19.49
CA SER A 968 17.29 52.26 -19.71
C SER A 968 16.09 52.56 -20.59
N LEU A 969 15.57 53.78 -20.49
CA LEU A 969 14.43 54.27 -21.27
C LEU A 969 14.79 55.56 -22.02
N LYS A 970 14.28 55.68 -23.24
CA LYS A 970 14.28 56.93 -24.01
C LYS A 970 12.84 57.37 -24.22
N LEU A 971 12.52 58.62 -23.96
CA LEU A 971 11.16 59.17 -24.10
C LEU A 971 11.22 60.48 -24.88
N LYS A 972 10.21 60.73 -25.73
CA LYS A 972 9.97 62.06 -26.27
C LYS A 972 9.42 62.97 -25.16
N LYS A 973 9.73 64.27 -25.17
CA LYS A 973 9.10 65.23 -24.26
C LYS A 973 7.57 65.06 -24.22
N LYS A 974 6.97 65.14 -23.02
CA LYS A 974 5.54 64.90 -22.76
C LYS A 974 5.03 63.47 -23.05
N GLN A 975 5.89 62.51 -23.42
CA GLN A 975 5.49 61.12 -23.64
C GLN A 975 5.23 60.40 -22.31
N THR A 976 4.22 59.54 -22.29
CA THR A 976 3.93 58.63 -21.18
C THR A 976 4.05 57.17 -21.63
N THR A 977 4.52 56.28 -20.76
CA THR A 977 4.56 54.84 -21.01
C THR A 977 4.12 54.05 -19.78
N LYS A 978 3.38 52.95 -20.01
CA LYS A 978 3.07 51.90 -19.02
C LYS A 978 3.77 50.58 -19.33
N LYS A 979 4.64 50.56 -20.35
CA LYS A 979 5.28 49.33 -20.85
C LYS A 979 6.49 48.88 -20.02
N PHE A 980 7.01 49.74 -19.15
CA PHE A 980 8.11 49.38 -18.25
C PHE A 980 7.56 48.62 -17.05
N THR A 981 8.12 47.45 -16.77
CA THR A 981 7.69 46.59 -15.66
C THR A 981 8.90 46.00 -14.94
N VAL A 982 8.70 45.78 -13.63
CA VAL A 982 9.61 45.07 -12.74
C VAL A 982 9.04 43.68 -12.49
N THR A 983 9.87 42.65 -12.54
CA THR A 983 9.50 41.23 -12.33
C THR A 983 10.60 40.51 -11.57
N GLY A 984 10.39 39.21 -11.27
CA GLY A 984 11.40 38.38 -10.63
C GLY A 984 11.71 38.77 -9.19
N LEU A 985 10.68 39.16 -8.43
CA LEU A 985 10.77 39.42 -6.99
C LEU A 985 10.79 38.08 -6.24
N ALA A 986 11.66 37.97 -5.23
CA ALA A 986 11.69 36.80 -4.36
C ALA A 986 10.40 36.71 -3.53
N LYS A 987 10.00 35.50 -3.14
CA LYS A 987 8.74 35.24 -2.42
C LYS A 987 8.74 36.02 -1.09
N GLY A 988 7.70 36.82 -0.88
CA GLY A 988 7.57 37.71 0.29
C GLY A 988 8.16 39.12 0.10
N ASP A 989 8.84 39.40 -1.01
CA ASP A 989 9.35 40.74 -1.32
C ASP A 989 8.38 41.54 -2.19
N TYR A 990 8.43 42.86 -2.08
CA TYR A 990 7.58 43.78 -2.83
C TYR A 990 8.22 45.16 -2.97
N ILE A 991 7.77 45.95 -3.95
CA ILE A 991 8.33 47.29 -4.16
C ILE A 991 7.75 48.26 -3.13
N THR A 992 8.61 48.91 -2.35
CA THR A 992 8.22 49.92 -1.36
C THR A 992 8.20 51.33 -1.91
N SER A 993 9.06 51.65 -2.89
CA SER A 993 9.10 52.99 -3.45
C SER A 993 9.62 53.07 -4.88
N TRP A 994 9.13 54.10 -5.58
CA TRP A 994 9.56 54.53 -6.89
C TRP A 994 9.96 56.00 -6.82
N THR A 995 11.22 56.33 -7.10
CA THR A 995 11.71 57.70 -7.04
C THR A 995 12.39 58.11 -8.34
N SER A 996 12.37 59.41 -8.64
CA SER A 996 13.06 59.99 -9.79
C SER A 996 14.07 61.01 -9.28
N SER A 997 15.30 60.93 -9.76
CA SER A 997 16.36 61.89 -9.42
C SER A 997 16.04 63.32 -9.91
N ASN A 998 15.15 63.48 -10.89
CA ASN A 998 14.70 64.78 -11.35
C ASN A 998 13.25 64.72 -11.88
N LYS A 999 12.30 65.10 -11.02
CA LYS A 999 10.85 65.12 -11.32
C LYS A 999 10.48 66.10 -12.45
N LYS A 1000 11.30 67.13 -12.73
CA LYS A 1000 11.09 68.06 -13.86
C LYS A 1000 11.38 67.39 -15.21
N ILE A 1001 12.22 66.35 -15.23
CA ILE A 1001 12.58 65.57 -16.43
C ILE A 1001 11.68 64.34 -16.57
N VAL A 1002 11.49 63.56 -15.49
CA VAL A 1002 10.64 62.37 -15.52
C VAL A 1002 9.96 62.15 -14.18
N THR A 1003 8.68 61.81 -14.20
CA THR A 1003 7.94 61.30 -13.05
C THR A 1003 7.60 59.84 -13.22
N VAL A 1004 7.53 59.12 -12.10
CA VAL A 1004 7.16 57.71 -12.05
C VAL A 1004 6.13 57.51 -10.95
N THR A 1005 5.11 56.71 -11.25
CA THR A 1005 4.13 56.23 -10.28
C THR A 1005 3.98 54.74 -10.52
N GLY A 1006 4.27 53.92 -9.52
CA GLY A 1006 4.26 52.47 -9.66
C GLY A 1006 3.63 51.78 -8.46
N ASN A 1007 3.20 50.55 -8.68
CA ASN A 1007 2.55 49.69 -7.71
C ASN A 1007 3.56 48.72 -7.10
N GLN A 1008 3.16 48.05 -6.02
CA GLN A 1008 3.96 47.04 -5.33
C GLN A 1008 4.25 45.81 -6.22
N ASN A 1009 3.35 45.48 -7.14
CA ASN A 1009 3.45 44.34 -8.07
C ASN A 1009 4.37 44.56 -9.29
N GLY A 1010 5.10 45.68 -9.34
CA GLY A 1010 6.05 45.95 -10.43
C GLY A 1010 5.47 46.66 -11.67
N THR A 1011 4.17 46.93 -11.72
CA THR A 1011 3.57 47.76 -12.77
C THR A 1011 3.78 49.26 -12.49
N CYS A 1012 4.05 50.06 -13.52
CA CYS A 1012 4.24 51.50 -13.33
C CYS A 1012 3.84 52.35 -14.55
N LYS A 1013 3.67 53.64 -14.31
CA LYS A 1013 3.45 54.70 -15.30
C LYS A 1013 4.60 55.70 -15.20
N ILE A 1014 5.34 55.85 -16.28
CA ILE A 1014 6.46 56.80 -16.39
C ILE A 1014 6.07 57.92 -17.37
N LYS A 1015 6.18 59.18 -16.93
CA LYS A 1015 5.82 60.36 -17.71
C LYS A 1015 7.02 61.28 -17.86
N ALA A 1016 7.40 61.56 -19.11
CA ALA A 1016 8.42 62.55 -19.44
C ALA A 1016 7.86 63.98 -19.31
N GLY A 1017 8.65 64.86 -18.71
CA GLY A 1017 8.35 66.28 -18.57
C GLY A 1017 8.48 67.07 -19.88
N SER A 1018 8.32 68.39 -19.76
CA SER A 1018 8.50 69.34 -20.87
C SER A 1018 9.96 69.65 -21.18
N LYS A 1019 10.87 69.46 -20.19
CA LYS A 1019 12.32 69.66 -20.32
C LYS A 1019 13.02 68.39 -20.81
N THR A 1020 13.97 68.54 -21.72
CA THR A 1020 14.87 67.46 -22.15
C THR A 1020 16.01 67.28 -21.15
N GLY A 1021 16.54 66.06 -21.03
CA GLY A 1021 17.61 65.76 -20.09
C GLY A 1021 17.69 64.29 -19.72
N LYS A 1022 18.57 63.96 -18.78
CA LYS A 1022 18.72 62.61 -18.21
C LYS A 1022 18.25 62.63 -16.75
N ALA A 1023 17.61 61.56 -16.32
CA ALA A 1023 17.21 61.33 -14.94
C ALA A 1023 17.30 59.83 -14.64
N THR A 1024 17.40 59.47 -13.37
CA THR A 1024 17.44 58.07 -12.92
C THR A 1024 16.15 57.78 -12.17
N ILE A 1025 15.51 56.64 -12.48
CA ILE A 1025 14.45 56.10 -11.65
C ILE A 1025 15.06 55.03 -10.74
N THR A 1026 14.80 55.16 -9.43
CA THR A 1026 15.23 54.20 -8.41
C THR A 1026 14.01 53.45 -7.89
N ILE A 1027 14.12 52.12 -7.87
CA ILE A 1027 13.13 51.18 -7.35
C ILE A 1027 13.72 50.56 -6.09
N LYS A 1028 13.01 50.63 -4.96
CA LYS A 1028 13.43 50.01 -3.70
C LYS A 1028 12.46 48.90 -3.32
N LEU A 1029 12.99 47.75 -2.92
CA LEU A 1029 12.23 46.63 -2.40
C LEU A 1029 12.08 46.69 -0.87
N ALA A 1030 11.19 45.89 -0.31
CA ALA A 1030 10.99 45.76 1.14
C ALA A 1030 12.23 45.16 1.81
N SER A 1031 12.90 44.24 1.12
CA SER A 1031 14.22 43.70 1.51
C SER A 1031 15.36 44.73 1.54
N GLY A 1032 15.14 45.95 1.04
CA GLY A 1032 16.17 46.98 0.90
C GLY A 1032 16.97 46.92 -0.40
N LEU A 1033 16.84 45.85 -1.20
CA LEU A 1033 17.47 45.78 -2.52
C LEU A 1033 17.00 46.94 -3.42
N THR A 1034 17.94 47.63 -4.06
CA THR A 1034 17.63 48.76 -4.95
C THR A 1034 18.03 48.46 -6.40
N LYS A 1035 17.20 48.93 -7.34
CA LYS A 1035 17.49 48.90 -8.77
C LYS A 1035 17.31 50.26 -9.38
N GLN A 1036 18.30 50.69 -10.16
CA GLN A 1036 18.29 51.96 -10.85
C GLN A 1036 18.20 51.76 -12.37
N ILE A 1037 17.38 52.57 -13.03
CA ILE A 1037 17.31 52.63 -14.49
C ILE A 1037 17.47 54.07 -14.99
N LYS A 1038 18.27 54.25 -16.05
CA LYS A 1038 18.51 55.57 -16.65
C LYS A 1038 17.39 55.93 -17.62
N VAL A 1039 16.85 57.14 -17.52
CA VAL A 1039 15.84 57.70 -18.42
C VAL A 1039 16.39 58.92 -19.15
N THR A 1040 16.27 58.95 -20.47
CA THR A 1040 16.64 60.10 -21.31
C THR A 1040 15.41 60.67 -22.01
N VAL A 1041 15.16 61.97 -21.82
CA VAL A 1041 14.07 62.71 -22.47
C VAL A 1041 14.63 63.58 -23.59
N GLN A 1042 14.09 63.40 -24.80
CA GLN A 1042 14.58 64.02 -26.04
C GLN A 1042 13.48 64.76 -26.81
N LYS A 1043 13.87 65.68 -27.70
CA LYS A 1043 12.94 66.46 -28.54
C LYS A 1043 12.33 65.61 -29.68
N LYS A 1044 13.15 64.80 -30.35
CA LYS A 1044 12.75 63.94 -31.48
C LYS A 1044 12.03 62.67 -30.98
N ALA A 1045 11.15 62.11 -31.81
CA ALA A 1045 10.47 60.84 -31.50
C ALA A 1045 11.48 59.70 -31.29
N VAL A 1046 11.15 58.76 -30.41
CA VAL A 1046 12.03 57.62 -30.10
C VAL A 1046 12.02 56.64 -31.27
N THR A 1047 13.18 56.44 -31.90
CA THR A 1047 13.33 55.52 -33.02
C THR A 1047 13.41 54.06 -32.54
N CYS A 1048 12.60 53.18 -33.11
CA CYS A 1048 12.71 51.73 -32.92
C CYS A 1048 14.07 51.23 -33.44
N SER A 1049 14.83 50.55 -32.59
CA SER A 1049 16.19 50.09 -32.92
C SER A 1049 16.25 48.61 -33.29
N LYS A 1050 15.53 47.74 -32.56
CA LYS A 1050 15.58 46.28 -32.73
C LYS A 1050 14.21 45.65 -32.44
N ILE A 1051 13.95 44.52 -33.09
CA ILE A 1051 12.85 43.59 -32.78
C ILE A 1051 13.49 42.36 -32.14
N LYS A 1052 13.04 41.96 -30.95
CA LYS A 1052 13.51 40.79 -30.19
C LYS A 1052 12.36 39.81 -29.94
N ASN A 1053 12.66 38.64 -29.40
CA ASN A 1053 11.68 37.63 -29.00
C ASN A 1053 10.82 37.10 -30.17
N VAL A 1054 11.45 36.93 -31.33
CA VAL A 1054 10.83 36.30 -32.50
C VAL A 1054 11.75 35.17 -32.97
N PRO A 1055 11.27 33.93 -33.06
CA PRO A 1055 12.09 32.83 -33.59
C PRO A 1055 12.50 33.08 -35.04
N LYS A 1056 13.76 32.78 -35.38
CA LYS A 1056 14.23 32.80 -36.78
C LYS A 1056 13.52 31.76 -37.64
N THR A 1057 13.14 30.63 -37.06
CA THR A 1057 12.45 29.53 -37.74
C THR A 1057 11.31 29.01 -36.87
N ILE A 1058 10.14 28.74 -37.47
CA ILE A 1058 8.95 28.19 -36.82
C ILE A 1058 8.50 26.97 -37.62
N LYS A 1059 8.28 25.84 -36.96
CA LYS A 1059 7.79 24.60 -37.59
C LYS A 1059 6.34 24.36 -37.14
N LEU A 1060 5.42 24.14 -38.07
CA LEU A 1060 4.00 23.92 -37.82
C LEU A 1060 3.49 22.71 -38.62
N LYS A 1061 2.41 22.08 -38.15
CA LYS A 1061 1.62 21.11 -38.95
C LYS A 1061 0.48 21.84 -39.69
N LYS A 1062 -0.11 21.20 -40.70
CA LYS A 1062 -1.28 21.73 -41.42
C LYS A 1062 -2.40 22.08 -40.41
N LYS A 1063 -3.12 23.19 -40.64
CA LYS A 1063 -4.18 23.76 -39.75
C LYS A 1063 -3.71 24.31 -38.40
N GLN A 1064 -2.45 24.08 -37.97
CA GLN A 1064 -1.94 24.63 -36.72
C GLN A 1064 -1.78 26.16 -36.78
N THR A 1065 -1.91 26.83 -35.63
CA THR A 1065 -1.69 28.27 -35.51
C THR A 1065 -0.54 28.59 -34.56
N TYR A 1066 0.09 29.75 -34.73
CA TYR A 1066 1.19 30.22 -33.89
C TYR A 1066 1.11 31.73 -33.66
N GLN A 1067 1.17 32.18 -32.40
CA GLN A 1067 1.10 33.60 -32.06
C GLN A 1067 2.49 34.21 -31.89
N LEU A 1068 2.85 35.16 -32.76
CA LEU A 1068 4.08 35.94 -32.61
C LEU A 1068 3.96 36.92 -31.42
N LYS A 1069 5.01 37.01 -30.60
CA LYS A 1069 5.13 37.95 -29.46
C LYS A 1069 6.39 38.85 -29.56
N PRO A 1070 6.53 39.66 -30.63
CA PRO A 1070 7.71 40.50 -30.84
C PRO A 1070 7.86 41.58 -29.76
N VAL A 1071 9.07 41.72 -29.22
CA VAL A 1071 9.44 42.76 -28.25
C VAL A 1071 10.22 43.85 -28.97
N ILE A 1072 9.71 45.08 -28.93
CA ILE A 1072 10.34 46.24 -29.57
C ILE A 1072 11.29 46.95 -28.62
N ASN A 1073 12.51 47.26 -29.07
CA ASN A 1073 13.50 48.00 -28.27
C ASN A 1073 13.92 49.29 -29.00
N PRO A 1074 13.88 50.48 -28.38
CA PRO A 1074 13.34 50.78 -27.04
C PRO A 1074 11.84 50.48 -26.92
N ILE A 1075 11.41 49.97 -25.76
CA ILE A 1075 10.00 49.61 -25.48
C ILE A 1075 9.04 50.81 -25.60
N THR A 1076 9.60 52.02 -25.51
CA THR A 1076 8.93 53.32 -25.62
C THR A 1076 8.71 53.78 -27.06
N CYS A 1077 9.19 53.05 -28.06
CA CYS A 1077 8.87 53.34 -29.46
C CYS A 1077 7.36 53.20 -29.70
N THR A 1078 6.77 54.13 -30.45
CA THR A 1078 5.31 54.22 -30.69
C THR A 1078 4.89 53.70 -32.07
N ASN A 1079 5.83 53.35 -32.95
CA ASN A 1079 5.50 52.80 -34.26
C ASN A 1079 4.70 51.50 -34.13
N LYS A 1080 3.60 51.37 -34.90
CA LYS A 1080 2.81 50.14 -34.99
C LYS A 1080 3.60 49.04 -35.71
N ILE A 1081 3.49 47.81 -35.22
CA ILE A 1081 4.06 46.63 -35.87
C ILE A 1081 3.18 46.24 -37.06
N LYS A 1082 3.80 45.85 -38.17
CA LYS A 1082 3.12 45.31 -39.36
C LYS A 1082 3.66 43.92 -39.69
N TYR A 1083 2.76 43.00 -40.02
CA TYR A 1083 3.06 41.63 -40.39
C TYR A 1083 2.75 41.39 -41.87
N LYS A 1084 3.61 40.64 -42.57
CA LYS A 1084 3.41 40.25 -43.97
C LYS A 1084 3.85 38.81 -44.19
N SER A 1085 3.01 38.01 -44.83
CA SER A 1085 3.40 36.69 -45.35
C SER A 1085 3.88 36.82 -46.79
N SER A 1086 4.97 36.13 -47.14
CA SER A 1086 5.46 36.06 -48.52
C SER A 1086 4.56 35.20 -49.42
N ASN A 1087 3.83 34.24 -48.85
CA ASN A 1087 2.87 33.41 -49.59
C ASN A 1087 1.66 33.03 -48.70
N LYS A 1088 0.56 33.76 -48.88
CA LYS A 1088 -0.70 33.55 -48.13
C LYS A 1088 -1.40 32.23 -48.44
N LYS A 1089 -1.02 31.49 -49.49
CA LYS A 1089 -1.55 30.15 -49.80
C LYS A 1089 -0.89 29.05 -48.94
N ILE A 1090 0.32 29.30 -48.43
CA ILE A 1090 1.08 28.39 -47.56
C ILE A 1090 0.78 28.73 -46.08
N ALA A 1091 0.96 29.99 -45.67
CA ALA A 1091 0.54 30.48 -44.35
C ALA A 1091 0.00 31.91 -44.40
N LYS A 1092 -1.09 32.17 -43.70
CA LYS A 1092 -1.61 33.52 -43.44
C LYS A 1092 -1.06 34.05 -42.13
N VAL A 1093 -0.89 35.37 -42.03
CA VAL A 1093 -0.58 36.05 -40.75
C VAL A 1093 -1.58 37.19 -40.56
N SER A 1094 -2.18 37.25 -39.38
CA SER A 1094 -3.13 38.31 -39.01
C SER A 1094 -2.44 39.64 -38.71
N SER A 1095 -3.23 40.71 -38.59
CA SER A 1095 -2.76 42.02 -38.09
C SER A 1095 -2.23 41.96 -36.65
N THR A 1096 -2.65 40.96 -35.87
CA THR A 1096 -2.18 40.70 -34.50
C THR A 1096 -0.94 39.78 -34.44
N GLY A 1097 -0.47 39.25 -35.58
CA GLY A 1097 0.70 38.37 -35.63
C GLY A 1097 0.40 36.88 -35.42
N LYS A 1098 -0.87 36.46 -35.49
CA LYS A 1098 -1.26 35.04 -35.48
C LYS A 1098 -1.00 34.44 -36.86
N ILE A 1099 -0.12 33.46 -36.93
CA ILE A 1099 0.18 32.67 -38.13
C ILE A 1099 -0.80 31.50 -38.19
N THR A 1100 -1.39 31.24 -39.35
CA THR A 1100 -2.24 30.08 -39.62
C THR A 1100 -1.64 29.26 -40.76
N ALA A 1101 -1.29 28.01 -40.47
CA ALA A 1101 -0.73 27.07 -41.45
C ALA A 1101 -1.83 26.48 -42.35
N ILE A 1102 -1.69 26.62 -43.67
CA ILE A 1102 -2.74 26.24 -44.64
C ILE A 1102 -2.32 25.02 -45.45
N LYS A 1103 -1.10 25.03 -46.00
CA LYS A 1103 -0.55 23.95 -46.83
C LYS A 1103 0.90 23.65 -46.44
N PRO A 1104 1.35 22.39 -46.58
CA PRO A 1104 2.76 22.04 -46.44
C PRO A 1104 3.65 22.91 -47.36
N GLY A 1105 4.81 23.33 -46.85
CA GLY A 1105 5.72 24.21 -47.59
C GLY A 1105 6.46 25.20 -46.70
N LYS A 1106 7.37 25.98 -47.31
CA LYS A 1106 8.17 27.01 -46.63
C LYS A 1106 7.67 28.40 -47.01
N VAL A 1107 7.49 29.29 -46.04
CA VAL A 1107 7.04 30.68 -46.25
C VAL A 1107 7.74 31.63 -45.28
N LYS A 1108 8.01 32.87 -45.73
CA LYS A 1108 8.64 33.90 -44.90
C LYS A 1108 7.57 34.83 -44.31
N ILE A 1109 7.57 34.98 -42.99
CA ILE A 1109 6.77 35.99 -42.28
C ILE A 1109 7.68 37.16 -41.91
N THR A 1110 7.38 38.34 -42.45
CA THR A 1110 8.10 39.58 -42.17
C THR A 1110 7.37 40.38 -41.11
N ILE A 1111 8.07 40.71 -40.02
CA ILE A 1111 7.64 41.61 -38.96
C ILE A 1111 8.38 42.94 -39.16
N SER A 1112 7.66 44.04 -39.23
CA SER A 1112 8.25 45.36 -39.46
C SER A 1112 7.74 46.40 -38.47
N VAL A 1113 8.63 47.30 -38.04
CA VAL A 1113 8.31 48.41 -37.14
C VAL A 1113 9.17 49.62 -37.52
N GLY A 1114 8.53 50.70 -37.98
CA GLY A 1114 9.24 51.83 -38.59
C GLY A 1114 10.14 51.37 -39.76
N LYS A 1115 11.43 51.69 -39.71
CA LYS A 1115 12.44 51.27 -40.70
C LYS A 1115 13.05 49.88 -40.43
N LYS A 1116 12.73 49.22 -39.31
CA LYS A 1116 13.32 47.93 -38.93
C LYS A 1116 12.42 46.77 -39.35
N LYS A 1117 13.05 45.68 -39.83
CA LYS A 1117 12.39 44.45 -40.27
C LYS A 1117 13.07 43.24 -39.62
N PHE A 1118 12.29 42.21 -39.32
CA PHE A 1118 12.75 40.88 -38.92
C PHE A 1118 11.98 39.85 -39.74
N VAL A 1119 12.67 38.82 -40.23
CA VAL A 1119 12.06 37.77 -41.06
C VAL A 1119 12.16 36.45 -40.33
N SER A 1120 11.03 35.76 -40.21
CA SER A 1120 10.92 34.41 -39.64
C SER A 1120 10.56 33.42 -40.75
N ASN A 1121 11.31 32.32 -40.84
CA ASN A 1121 11.05 31.24 -41.78
C ASN A 1121 10.05 30.26 -41.17
N VAL A 1122 8.87 30.12 -41.76
CA VAL A 1122 7.83 29.19 -41.32
C VAL A 1122 7.85 27.96 -42.23
N ILE A 1123 7.97 26.79 -41.63
CA ILE A 1123 8.01 25.49 -42.30
C ILE A 1123 6.77 24.70 -41.88
N ILE A 1124 5.89 24.40 -42.83
CA ILE A 1124 4.69 23.61 -42.59
C ILE A 1124 4.95 22.18 -43.06
N LYS A 1125 4.86 21.23 -42.13
CA LYS A 1125 4.95 19.80 -42.37
C LYS A 1125 3.56 19.23 -42.70
N LYS A 1126 3.54 18.05 -43.33
CA LYS A 1126 2.30 17.31 -43.62
C LYS A 1126 1.46 17.14 -42.35
#